data_AF-A0A929YAK7-F1
#
_entry.id   AF-A0A929YAK7-F1
#
_cell.length_a   1.000
_cell.length_b   1.000
_cell.length_c   1.000
_cell.angle_alpha   90.00
_cell.angle_beta   90.00
_cell.angle_gamma   90.00
#
_symmetry.space_group_name_H-M   'P 1'
#
loop_
_entity.id
_entity.type
_entity.pdbx_description
1 polymer ?
#
loop_
_entity_poly.entity_id
_entity_poly.type
_entity_poly.pdbx_seq_one_letter_code
_entity_poly.pdbx_strand_id
1 'polypeptide(L)'
;MDSIFIFSGTTEGRELTTQLAERGYDCTVSVATEYGCEVMEMQEGVSVRTGRLNQEQMCMNFRQKNYLCVIDATHPFAGVVSAEIKRACKQEELPYLRFCRPTEWESEEKAKGKPALSFDTAWEAATWLKEREGKILLTTGSKDLSLIAGVIADPSRLYVRVLPVVESLQACEKAGIPKPQIIACQGPFSVEMNAALLHFSGARYLLTKETGRAGGFPEKMEAAYACQVQPVVIRNPENRNPGGEAGGTEKNQFSFSMFAALIAEVDALARQRKEEAKVSTATEGTLHRILILAGVGTGNSAQQTQELVEALADADVIFGASRILRSLRAPEEKKQALYQADRIREELIRHPEWKKVLVAYSGDTGFYSGAQSLLKLLHTDAELFKSGFEVKVLCGISSVQYLASKIGKPWQEAKFLSLHGRRGNLIGNLLRYPKCFLLLEGCNQLRACALMLQEAMEKGVVRDLRIYFGYQLGSAEEETGVVTVDELSGRTAEGLYLLYLETEEDDRQILTPGIPDAAFIRQMAEGNTVATEGNAGTTEGSSGFGTIENGGSHSVSIESGSSCLAPFETGGRRTVPMTKAEIRMLALCKLHLTERAVFYDIGGGSGSVSIEAARLCTDGRVYSVEQRADALDLLRRNKERFCCENLEIVAGTAPEALALLPAPTHVFIGGSDGKLMEILQTVMQKNKNVRIVITCVTLETLAEVQKALTQIGKDWRKKDRIEIIQVAVTKARAAGRYHLFRAQDPVFMITVG
;
A
#
# COMPACT_ATOMS: atom_id res chain seq x y z
N MET A 1 27.97 -10.47 -7.69
CA MET A 1 27.95 -10.18 -6.25
C MET A 1 27.31 -11.39 -5.59
N ASP A 2 27.98 -12.04 -4.66
CA ASP A 2 27.44 -13.25 -4.02
C ASP A 2 26.36 -12.85 -3.01
N SER A 3 25.21 -13.53 -3.04
CA SER A 3 24.09 -13.23 -2.14
C SER A 3 24.11 -14.14 -0.91
N ILE A 4 23.74 -13.62 0.26
CA ILE A 4 23.67 -14.38 1.53
C ILE A 4 22.28 -14.22 2.15
N PHE A 5 21.70 -15.30 2.64
CA PHE A 5 20.43 -15.26 3.37
C PHE A 5 20.68 -15.33 4.88
N ILE A 6 20.20 -14.36 5.65
CA ILE A 6 20.49 -14.23 7.09
C ILE A 6 19.18 -14.25 7.88
N PHE A 7 19.00 -15.24 8.74
CA PHE A 7 17.95 -15.19 9.77
C PHE A 7 18.43 -14.38 10.96
N SER A 8 17.88 -13.19 11.12
CA SER A 8 18.25 -12.21 12.14
C SER A 8 17.09 -11.92 13.11
N GLY A 9 17.31 -11.02 14.05
CA GLY A 9 16.38 -10.70 15.14
C GLY A 9 17.08 -10.53 16.49
N THR A 10 18.40 -10.40 16.47
CA THR A 10 19.26 -10.19 17.63
C THR A 10 20.26 -9.09 17.30
N THR A 11 20.90 -8.49 18.31
CA THR A 11 21.91 -7.44 18.09
C THR A 11 23.08 -7.94 17.24
N GLU A 12 23.49 -9.17 17.49
CA GLU A 12 24.61 -9.84 16.81
C GLU A 12 24.27 -10.15 15.34
N GLY A 13 23.03 -10.57 15.06
CA GLY A 13 22.58 -10.77 13.67
C GLY A 13 22.57 -9.47 12.86
N ARG A 14 22.37 -8.31 13.50
CA ARG A 14 22.45 -6.98 12.87
C ARG A 14 23.88 -6.58 12.57
N GLU A 15 24.76 -6.73 13.55
CA GLU A 15 26.17 -6.44 13.41
C GLU A 15 26.83 -7.32 12.33
N LEU A 16 26.51 -8.61 12.32
CA LEU A 16 26.97 -9.56 11.31
C LEU A 16 26.50 -9.18 9.90
N THR A 17 25.24 -8.75 9.76
CA THR A 17 24.71 -8.26 8.47
C THR A 17 25.54 -7.07 7.96
N THR A 18 25.82 -6.12 8.84
CA THR A 18 26.57 -4.90 8.49
C THR A 18 27.98 -5.24 8.03
N GLN A 19 28.70 -6.09 8.76
CA GLN A 19 30.06 -6.50 8.40
C GLN A 19 30.13 -7.31 7.09
N LEU A 20 29.06 -8.01 6.70
CA LEU A 20 28.97 -8.72 5.43
C LEU A 20 28.63 -7.77 4.26
N ALA A 21 27.71 -6.82 4.48
CA ALA A 21 27.35 -5.82 3.48
C ALA A 21 28.55 -4.91 3.14
N GLU A 22 29.31 -4.44 4.14
CA GLU A 22 30.54 -3.65 3.96
C GLU A 22 31.63 -4.39 3.18
N ARG A 23 31.61 -5.74 3.19
CA ARG A 23 32.50 -6.60 2.40
C ARG A 23 32.00 -6.84 0.97
N GLY A 24 30.87 -6.26 0.58
CA GLY A 24 30.31 -6.34 -0.76
C GLY A 24 29.43 -7.57 -1.01
N TYR A 25 28.84 -8.16 0.03
CA TYR A 25 27.84 -9.23 -0.11
C TYR A 25 26.41 -8.65 -0.18
N ASP A 26 25.57 -9.22 -1.05
CA ASP A 26 24.13 -8.88 -1.12
C ASP A 26 23.37 -9.69 -0.07
N CYS A 27 22.98 -9.04 1.03
CA CYS A 27 22.40 -9.68 2.21
C CYS A 27 20.87 -9.58 2.20
N THR A 28 20.18 -10.73 2.12
CA THR A 28 18.74 -10.85 2.39
C THR A 28 18.53 -11.22 3.85
N VAL A 29 17.96 -10.32 4.64
CA VAL A 29 17.75 -10.50 6.08
C VAL A 29 16.30 -10.80 6.40
N SER A 30 16.05 -11.91 7.08
CA SER A 30 14.71 -12.29 7.55
C SER A 30 14.58 -12.06 9.06
N VAL A 31 13.64 -11.19 9.47
CA VAL A 31 13.30 -10.90 10.87
C VAL A 31 11.86 -11.29 11.18
N ALA A 32 11.63 -11.80 12.39
CA ALA A 32 10.31 -12.34 12.77
C ALA A 32 9.25 -11.27 13.11
N THR A 33 9.66 -10.03 13.42
CA THR A 33 8.80 -8.96 13.94
C THR A 33 9.05 -7.62 13.24
N GLU A 34 8.04 -6.75 13.22
CA GLU A 34 8.13 -5.38 12.67
C GLU A 34 9.20 -4.55 13.40
N TYR A 35 9.27 -4.63 14.73
CA TYR A 35 10.36 -4.03 15.50
C TYR A 35 11.73 -4.48 15.02
N GLY A 36 11.89 -5.77 14.70
CA GLY A 36 13.13 -6.31 14.16
C GLY A 36 13.50 -5.72 12.80
N CYS A 37 12.54 -5.19 12.05
CA CYS A 37 12.76 -4.48 10.78
C CYS A 37 13.14 -3.02 11.01
N GLU A 38 12.45 -2.34 11.93
CA GLU A 38 12.71 -0.93 12.28
C GLU A 38 14.12 -0.70 12.81
N VAL A 39 14.68 -1.68 13.53
CA VAL A 39 16.02 -1.59 14.10
C VAL A 39 17.15 -2.07 13.17
N MET A 40 16.82 -2.42 11.93
CA MET A 40 17.82 -2.69 10.88
C MET A 40 18.16 -1.39 10.16
N GLU A 41 19.44 -1.04 10.10
CA GLU A 41 19.88 0.11 9.31
C GLU A 41 19.79 -0.23 7.81
N MET A 42 19.08 0.60 7.07
CA MET A 42 18.98 0.48 5.61
C MET A 42 20.28 0.97 5.00
N GLN A 43 21.05 0.04 4.45
CA GLN A 43 22.31 0.29 3.76
C GLN A 43 22.32 -0.41 2.40
N GLU A 44 23.18 0.06 1.50
CA GLU A 44 23.32 -0.52 0.17
C GLU A 44 23.77 -1.99 0.27
N GLY A 45 23.10 -2.89 -0.45
CA GLY A 45 23.36 -4.33 -0.37
C GLY A 45 22.64 -5.08 0.75
N VAL A 46 21.73 -4.45 1.51
CA VAL A 46 20.89 -5.12 2.51
C VAL A 46 19.40 -5.01 2.15
N SER A 47 18.71 -6.14 2.07
CA SER A 47 17.26 -6.22 1.90
C SER A 47 16.62 -6.91 3.10
N VAL A 48 15.62 -6.28 3.72
CA VAL A 48 14.99 -6.80 4.94
C VAL A 48 13.58 -7.32 4.65
N ARG A 49 13.29 -8.52 5.12
CA ARG A 49 11.98 -9.17 5.08
C ARG A 49 11.45 -9.36 6.49
N THR A 50 10.20 -8.96 6.70
CA THR A 50 9.49 -9.14 7.97
C THR A 50 8.49 -10.30 7.92
N GLY A 51 8.44 -11.07 8.99
CA GLY A 51 7.41 -12.09 9.24
C GLY A 51 7.99 -13.50 9.37
N ARG A 52 7.30 -14.34 10.15
CA ARG A 52 7.71 -15.73 10.36
C ARG A 52 7.62 -16.53 9.07
N LEU A 53 8.54 -17.48 8.90
CA LEU A 53 8.60 -18.40 7.77
C LEU A 53 8.46 -19.83 8.30
N ASN A 54 7.68 -20.65 7.59
CA ASN A 54 7.75 -22.10 7.73
C ASN A 54 8.77 -22.68 6.73
N GLN A 55 9.10 -23.97 6.85
CA GLN A 55 10.08 -24.63 5.98
C GLN A 55 9.82 -24.44 4.48
N GLU A 56 8.60 -24.65 4.00
CA GLU A 56 8.25 -24.52 2.57
C GLU A 56 8.49 -23.10 2.05
N GLN A 57 8.08 -22.11 2.85
CA GLN A 57 8.32 -20.71 2.52
C GLN A 57 9.82 -20.38 2.52
N MET A 58 10.61 -20.94 3.45
CA MET A 58 12.07 -20.78 3.43
C MET A 58 12.65 -21.30 2.12
N CYS A 59 12.29 -22.51 1.68
CA CYS A 59 12.74 -23.08 0.41
C CYS A 59 12.36 -22.21 -0.79
N MET A 60 11.12 -21.69 -0.83
CA MET A 60 10.70 -20.77 -1.89
C MET A 60 11.55 -19.49 -1.92
N ASN A 61 11.91 -18.94 -0.77
CA ASN A 61 12.75 -17.75 -0.69
C ASN A 61 14.20 -18.05 -1.10
N PHE A 62 14.73 -19.21 -0.73
CA PHE A 62 16.08 -19.64 -1.12
C PHE A 62 16.23 -19.78 -2.65
N ARG A 63 15.14 -20.08 -3.38
CA ARG A 63 15.14 -20.18 -4.85
C ARG A 63 15.07 -18.83 -5.59
N GLN A 64 14.75 -17.73 -4.89
CA GLN A 64 14.58 -16.42 -5.53
C GLN A 64 15.91 -15.79 -5.98
N LYS A 65 17.01 -16.15 -5.32
CA LYS A 65 18.38 -15.72 -5.65
C LYS A 65 19.31 -16.91 -5.50
N ASN A 66 20.48 -16.82 -6.12
CA ASN A 66 21.48 -17.87 -6.06
C ASN A 66 22.39 -17.73 -4.83
N TYR A 67 21.82 -17.96 -3.63
CA TYR A 67 22.51 -17.73 -2.35
C TYR A 67 23.76 -18.60 -2.20
N LEU A 68 24.82 -18.02 -1.63
CA LEU A 68 26.06 -18.70 -1.30
C LEU A 68 25.91 -19.61 -0.08
N CYS A 69 25.21 -19.12 0.95
CA CYS A 69 24.94 -19.85 2.19
C CYS A 69 23.76 -19.22 2.93
N VAL A 70 23.27 -19.93 3.95
CA VAL A 70 22.28 -19.44 4.90
C VAL A 70 22.93 -19.29 6.28
N ILE A 71 22.83 -18.10 6.86
CA ILE A 71 23.32 -17.79 8.19
C ILE A 71 22.15 -17.77 9.18
N ASP A 72 22.24 -18.57 10.22
CA ASP A 72 21.29 -18.60 11.33
C ASP A 72 21.87 -17.84 12.53
N ALA A 73 21.44 -16.60 12.73
CA ALA A 73 21.76 -15.73 13.87
C ALA A 73 20.56 -15.53 14.80
N THR A 74 19.61 -16.47 14.80
CA THR A 74 18.44 -16.45 15.67
C THR A 74 18.82 -16.67 17.13
N HIS A 75 17.95 -16.26 18.06
CA HIS A 75 18.21 -16.35 19.50
C HIS A 75 18.49 -17.81 19.94
N PRO A 76 19.41 -18.08 20.90
CA PRO A 76 19.80 -19.44 21.32
C PRO A 76 18.64 -20.34 21.77
N PHE A 77 17.59 -19.72 22.32
CA PHE A 77 16.37 -20.40 22.76
C PHE A 77 15.28 -20.53 21.67
N ALA A 78 15.60 -20.27 20.40
CA ALA A 78 14.69 -20.35 19.25
C ALA A 78 14.77 -21.72 18.53
N GLY A 79 14.84 -22.82 19.29
CA GLY A 79 15.15 -24.16 18.74
C GLY A 79 14.23 -24.66 17.62
N VAL A 80 12.94 -24.28 17.61
CA VAL A 80 11.99 -24.69 16.55
C VAL A 80 12.37 -24.10 15.19
N VAL A 81 12.62 -22.78 15.12
CA VAL A 81 12.95 -22.12 13.85
C VAL A 81 14.33 -22.55 13.35
N SER A 82 15.32 -22.70 14.24
CA SER A 82 16.64 -23.21 13.85
C SER A 82 16.57 -24.62 13.25
N ALA A 83 15.70 -25.49 13.77
CA ALA A 83 15.47 -26.81 13.20
C ALA A 83 14.82 -26.75 11.81
N GLU A 84 13.87 -25.83 11.59
CA GLU A 84 13.24 -25.61 10.28
C GLU A 84 14.24 -25.06 9.26
N ILE A 85 15.08 -24.10 9.66
CA ILE A 85 16.13 -23.54 8.79
C ILE A 85 17.09 -24.65 8.33
N LYS A 86 17.56 -25.50 9.25
CA LYS A 86 18.44 -26.63 8.91
C LYS A 86 17.81 -27.57 7.88
N ARG A 87 16.53 -27.91 8.05
CA ARG A 87 15.81 -28.78 7.10
C ARG A 87 15.66 -28.13 5.73
N ALA A 88 15.34 -26.83 5.69
CA ALA A 88 15.23 -26.08 4.44
C ALA A 88 16.58 -26.00 3.70
N CYS A 89 17.68 -25.73 4.42
CA CYS A 89 19.02 -25.70 3.83
C CYS A 89 19.42 -27.06 3.27
N LYS A 90 19.13 -28.15 3.99
CA LYS A 90 19.37 -29.51 3.50
C LYS A 90 18.59 -29.85 2.23
N GLN A 91 17.35 -29.38 2.14
CA GLN A 91 16.49 -29.63 0.98
C GLN A 91 16.93 -28.86 -0.27
N GLU A 92 17.46 -27.64 -0.10
CA GLU A 92 17.96 -26.81 -1.20
C GLU A 92 19.48 -26.95 -1.41
N GLU A 93 20.12 -27.91 -0.75
CA GLU A 93 21.57 -28.18 -0.80
C GLU A 93 22.46 -26.96 -0.48
N LEU A 94 21.96 -26.05 0.36
CA LEU A 94 22.67 -24.82 0.74
C LEU A 94 23.52 -25.02 2.02
N PRO A 95 24.75 -24.45 2.07
CA PRO A 95 25.53 -24.41 3.30
C PRO A 95 24.80 -23.69 4.44
N TYR A 96 24.73 -24.33 5.61
CA TYR A 96 24.12 -23.79 6.83
C TYR A 96 25.21 -23.38 7.82
N LEU A 97 25.25 -22.10 8.16
CA LEU A 97 26.20 -21.53 9.13
C LEU A 97 25.43 -20.99 10.34
N ARG A 98 25.63 -21.57 11.52
CA ARG A 98 25.03 -21.13 12.79
C ARG A 98 25.99 -20.22 13.53
N PHE A 99 25.53 -19.04 13.92
CA PHE A 99 26.26 -18.21 14.87
C PHE A 99 25.79 -18.53 16.30
N CYS A 100 26.65 -19.22 17.06
CA CYS A 100 26.48 -19.50 18.48
C CYS A 100 27.12 -18.37 19.29
N ARG A 101 26.52 -18.00 20.42
CA ARG A 101 27.04 -16.89 21.23
C ARG A 101 27.97 -17.42 22.30
N PRO A 102 29.12 -16.78 22.58
CA PRO A 102 29.81 -16.98 23.84
C PRO A 102 28.88 -16.53 24.97
N THR A 103 28.46 -17.45 25.83
CA THR A 103 27.67 -17.15 27.04
C THR A 103 28.55 -17.08 28.29
N GLU A 104 29.88 -16.96 28.11
CA GLU A 104 30.84 -16.86 29.20
C GLU A 104 30.58 -15.61 30.05
N TRP A 105 29.95 -15.83 31.19
CA TRP A 105 29.95 -14.92 32.32
C TRP A 105 30.98 -15.44 33.32
N GLU A 106 32.25 -15.06 33.13
CA GLU A 106 33.21 -15.13 34.22
C GLU A 106 32.99 -13.88 35.09
N SER A 107 32.27 -14.04 36.20
CA SER A 107 32.36 -13.02 37.25
C SER A 107 33.75 -13.10 37.84
N GLU A 108 34.61 -12.11 37.55
CA GLU A 108 35.85 -11.87 38.30
C GLU A 108 35.59 -11.61 39.80
N GLU A 109 34.35 -11.47 40.26
CA GLU A 109 34.01 -11.35 41.67
C GLU A 109 33.20 -12.53 42.21
N LYS A 110 33.93 -13.60 42.54
CA LYS A 110 33.52 -14.63 43.51
C LYS A 110 33.38 -14.09 44.96
N ALA A 111 33.30 -12.78 45.17
CA ALA A 111 33.49 -12.15 46.46
C ALA A 111 32.32 -11.20 46.80
N LYS A 112 31.26 -11.76 47.42
CA LYS A 112 30.41 -11.17 48.50
C LYS A 112 28.94 -11.66 48.52
N GLY A 113 28.48 -12.52 47.58
CA GLY A 113 27.10 -13.05 47.53
C GLY A 113 26.99 -14.58 47.37
N LYS A 114 25.77 -15.14 47.57
CA LYS A 114 25.47 -16.58 47.36
C LYS A 114 25.64 -16.96 45.89
N PRO A 115 26.22 -18.12 45.53
CA PRO A 115 26.39 -18.53 44.13
C PRO A 115 25.04 -18.75 43.44
N ALA A 116 24.96 -18.49 42.13
CA ALA A 116 23.79 -18.79 41.31
C ALA A 116 23.58 -20.32 41.20
N LEU A 117 22.34 -20.78 41.32
CA LEU A 117 22.00 -22.18 41.13
C LEU A 117 21.57 -22.41 39.68
N SER A 118 22.29 -23.27 38.96
CA SER A 118 22.08 -23.48 37.53
C SER A 118 21.46 -24.85 37.24
N PHE A 119 20.46 -24.87 36.37
CA PHE A 119 19.71 -26.06 35.97
C PHE A 119 19.65 -26.16 34.45
N ASP A 120 19.55 -27.36 33.88
CA ASP A 120 19.52 -27.54 32.43
C ASP A 120 18.12 -27.29 31.87
N THR A 121 17.07 -27.48 32.67
CA THR A 121 15.70 -27.29 32.21
C THR A 121 14.87 -26.39 33.13
N ALA A 122 13.86 -25.73 32.57
CA ALA A 122 12.88 -24.98 33.34
C ALA A 122 12.13 -25.89 34.34
N TRP A 123 11.97 -27.16 33.99
CA TRP A 123 11.33 -28.17 34.83
C TRP A 123 12.18 -28.50 36.07
N GLU A 124 13.48 -28.75 35.91
CA GLU A 124 14.39 -28.98 37.04
C GLU A 124 14.42 -27.77 38.00
N ALA A 125 14.56 -26.56 37.43
CA ALA A 125 14.56 -25.33 38.21
C ALA A 125 13.25 -25.13 38.99
N ALA A 126 12.10 -25.39 38.36
CA ALA A 126 10.79 -25.28 39.00
C ALA A 126 10.58 -26.35 40.08
N THR A 127 11.04 -27.59 39.85
CA THR A 127 10.96 -28.68 40.83
C THR A 127 11.78 -28.35 42.08
N TRP A 128 12.99 -27.79 41.90
CA TRP A 128 13.81 -27.35 43.02
C TRP A 128 13.15 -26.19 43.80
N LEU A 129 12.51 -25.25 43.11
CA LEU A 129 11.81 -24.12 43.74
C LEU A 129 10.51 -24.51 44.46
N LYS A 130 9.86 -25.60 44.02
CA LYS A 130 8.63 -26.14 44.63
C LYS A 130 8.84 -26.48 46.11
N GLU A 131 9.98 -27.09 46.43
CA GLU A 131 10.31 -27.56 47.79
C GLU A 131 10.80 -26.45 48.75
N ARG A 132 10.81 -25.19 48.31
CA ARG A 132 11.31 -24.05 49.11
C ARG A 132 10.21 -23.04 49.39
N GLU A 133 10.36 -22.29 50.49
CA GLU A 133 9.44 -21.20 50.84
C GLU A 133 9.94 -19.85 50.34
N GLY A 134 9.00 -19.01 49.90
CA GLY A 134 9.24 -17.64 49.46
C GLY A 134 8.69 -17.34 48.07
N LYS A 135 8.54 -16.04 47.77
CA LYS A 135 8.07 -15.55 46.47
C LYS A 135 9.17 -15.63 45.42
N ILE A 136 8.77 -15.79 44.16
CA ILE A 136 9.65 -16.04 43.02
C ILE A 136 9.33 -15.00 41.95
N LEU A 137 10.34 -14.26 41.51
CA LEU A 137 10.23 -13.41 40.32
C LEU A 137 10.67 -14.21 39.09
N LEU A 138 9.74 -14.43 38.17
CA LEU A 138 9.95 -15.09 36.89
C LEU A 138 10.30 -14.05 35.82
N THR A 139 11.52 -14.12 35.28
CA THR A 139 11.96 -13.31 34.13
C THR A 139 12.25 -14.16 32.88
N THR A 140 11.72 -15.39 32.87
CA THR A 140 11.86 -16.39 31.79
C THR A 140 10.94 -16.13 30.58
N GLY A 141 10.01 -15.17 30.70
CA GLY A 141 8.99 -14.84 29.71
C GLY A 141 7.78 -15.78 29.74
N SER A 142 6.84 -15.59 28.80
CA SER A 142 5.57 -16.32 28.80
C SER A 142 5.64 -17.77 28.30
N LYS A 143 6.72 -18.18 27.62
CA LYS A 143 6.82 -19.51 26.98
C LYS A 143 6.87 -20.67 27.97
N ASP A 144 7.67 -20.56 29.02
CA ASP A 144 7.82 -21.63 30.02
C ASP A 144 6.87 -21.44 31.21
N LEU A 145 6.07 -20.38 31.20
CA LEU A 145 5.21 -20.00 32.33
C LEU A 145 4.24 -21.11 32.71
N SER A 146 3.57 -21.73 31.72
CA SER A 146 2.62 -22.82 31.97
C SER A 146 3.27 -24.02 32.65
N LEU A 147 4.51 -24.34 32.28
CA LEU A 147 5.26 -25.45 32.86
C LEU A 147 5.70 -25.12 34.28
N ILE A 148 6.29 -23.94 34.48
CA ILE A 148 6.80 -23.49 35.78
C ILE A 148 5.64 -23.35 36.79
N ALA A 149 4.54 -22.71 36.40
CA ALA A 149 3.37 -22.55 37.24
C ALA A 149 2.72 -23.91 37.58
N GLY A 150 2.65 -24.83 36.61
CA GLY A 150 2.13 -26.18 36.83
C GLY A 150 2.95 -27.00 37.82
N VAL A 151 4.29 -26.86 37.81
CA VAL A 151 5.18 -27.58 38.75
C VAL A 151 5.10 -26.99 40.16
N ILE A 152 5.12 -25.67 40.30
CA ILE A 152 5.09 -24.99 41.60
C ILE A 152 3.72 -25.10 42.27
N ALA A 153 2.64 -25.16 41.48
CA ALA A 153 1.25 -25.39 41.91
C ALA A 153 0.65 -24.37 42.92
N ASP A 154 1.41 -23.36 43.34
CA ASP A 154 0.96 -22.22 44.15
C ASP A 154 1.20 -20.89 43.41
N PRO A 155 0.17 -20.35 42.71
CA PRO A 155 0.29 -19.10 41.96
C PRO A 155 0.58 -17.87 42.82
N SER A 156 0.24 -17.89 44.12
CA SER A 156 0.44 -16.75 45.03
C SER A 156 1.93 -16.43 45.26
N ARG A 157 2.80 -17.40 44.97
CA ARG A 157 4.25 -17.26 45.06
C ARG A 157 4.89 -16.67 43.80
N LEU A 158 4.16 -16.57 42.69
CA LEU A 158 4.73 -16.25 41.38
C LEU A 158 4.47 -14.80 40.99
N TYR A 159 5.53 -14.01 40.86
CA TYR A 159 5.51 -12.73 40.17
C TYR A 159 6.11 -12.92 38.79
N VAL A 160 5.41 -12.49 37.74
CA VAL A 160 5.79 -12.85 36.36
C VAL A 160 6.00 -11.60 35.54
N ARG A 161 7.21 -11.45 35.00
CA ARG A 161 7.53 -10.39 34.04
C ARG A 161 7.35 -10.88 32.61
N VAL A 162 6.43 -10.26 31.88
CA VAL A 162 6.13 -10.58 30.48
C VAL A 162 6.06 -9.31 29.63
N LEU A 163 6.10 -9.48 28.30
CA LEU A 163 5.87 -8.36 27.38
C LEU A 163 4.40 -7.91 27.42
N PRO A 164 4.10 -6.62 27.17
CA PRO A 164 2.74 -6.09 27.18
C PRO A 164 1.99 -6.44 25.87
N VAL A 165 1.95 -7.73 25.53
CA VAL A 165 1.25 -8.27 24.35
C VAL A 165 0.17 -9.27 24.78
N VAL A 166 -0.89 -9.37 23.99
CA VAL A 166 -2.10 -10.13 24.31
C VAL A 166 -1.77 -11.60 24.59
N GLU A 167 -0.90 -12.21 23.80
CA GLU A 167 -0.51 -13.62 23.93
C GLU A 167 0.19 -13.89 25.27
N SER A 168 1.01 -12.94 25.74
CA SER A 168 1.72 -13.03 27.01
C SER A 168 0.79 -12.87 28.20
N LEU A 169 -0.18 -11.95 28.13
CA LEU A 169 -1.17 -11.74 29.18
C LEU A 169 -2.13 -12.94 29.27
N GLN A 170 -2.56 -13.49 28.14
CA GLN A 170 -3.37 -14.71 28.09
C GLN A 170 -2.62 -15.92 28.66
N ALA A 171 -1.31 -16.03 28.43
CA ALA A 171 -0.50 -17.08 29.04
C ALA A 171 -0.47 -16.96 30.57
N CYS A 172 -0.43 -15.75 31.12
CA CYS A 172 -0.49 -15.51 32.56
C CYS A 172 -1.87 -15.88 33.15
N GLU A 173 -2.94 -15.50 32.47
CA GLU A 173 -4.31 -15.84 32.87
C GLU A 173 -4.54 -17.36 32.86
N LYS A 174 -4.12 -18.05 31.80
CA LYS A 174 -4.21 -19.52 31.69
C LYS A 174 -3.38 -20.25 32.75
N ALA A 175 -2.25 -19.68 33.14
CA ALA A 175 -1.40 -20.22 34.21
C ALA A 175 -1.92 -19.87 35.62
N GLY A 176 -3.07 -19.18 35.73
CA GLY A 176 -3.69 -18.85 37.01
C GLY A 176 -2.97 -17.76 37.80
N ILE A 177 -2.15 -16.93 37.15
CA ILE A 177 -1.38 -15.89 37.83
C ILE A 177 -2.31 -14.74 38.25
N PRO A 178 -2.35 -14.36 39.54
CA PRO A 178 -3.16 -13.23 40.00
C PRO A 178 -2.73 -11.92 39.34
N LYS A 179 -3.71 -11.10 38.94
CA LYS A 179 -3.49 -9.84 38.21
C LYS A 179 -2.43 -8.91 38.84
N PRO A 180 -2.39 -8.71 40.18
CA PRO A 180 -1.37 -7.86 40.81
C PRO A 180 0.06 -8.38 40.72
N GLN A 181 0.25 -9.64 40.33
CA GLN A 181 1.55 -10.31 40.22
C GLN A 181 2.07 -10.36 38.77
N ILE A 182 1.32 -9.79 37.82
CA ILE A 182 1.71 -9.69 36.42
C ILE A 182 2.39 -8.35 36.19
N ILE A 183 3.67 -8.39 35.80
CA ILE A 183 4.49 -7.22 35.48
C ILE A 183 4.65 -7.18 33.96
N ALA A 184 3.75 -6.45 33.29
CA ALA A 184 3.76 -6.28 31.84
C ALA A 184 4.62 -5.07 31.44
N CYS A 185 5.84 -5.31 30.98
CA CYS A 185 6.78 -4.24 30.64
C CYS A 185 7.79 -4.67 29.55
N GLN A 186 8.28 -3.72 28.76
CA GLN A 186 9.28 -3.93 27.71
C GLN A 186 10.62 -3.32 28.13
N GLY A 187 11.71 -4.10 27.96
CA GLY A 187 13.08 -3.66 28.26
C GLY A 187 13.74 -2.87 27.13
N PRO A 188 15.04 -2.49 27.24
CA PRO A 188 16.03 -2.99 28.20
C PRO A 188 15.80 -2.52 29.65
N PHE A 189 16.28 -3.29 30.64
CA PHE A 189 16.12 -2.99 32.07
C PHE A 189 17.48 -2.83 32.75
N SER A 190 17.69 -1.72 33.46
CA SER A 190 18.90 -1.48 34.25
C SER A 190 18.96 -2.33 35.53
N VAL A 191 20.10 -2.33 36.19
CA VAL A 191 20.29 -2.99 37.50
C VAL A 191 19.28 -2.46 38.52
N GLU A 192 19.09 -1.13 38.59
CA GLU A 192 18.19 -0.46 39.53
C GLU A 192 16.73 -0.84 39.29
N MET A 193 16.31 -0.94 38.02
CA MET A 193 14.95 -1.34 37.67
C MET A 193 14.70 -2.80 38.03
N ASN A 194 15.66 -3.71 37.75
CA ASN A 194 15.54 -5.11 38.18
C ASN A 194 15.50 -5.22 39.72
N ALA A 195 16.31 -4.44 40.44
CA ALA A 195 16.29 -4.38 41.89
C ALA A 195 14.93 -3.90 42.42
N ALA A 196 14.35 -2.85 41.84
CA ALA A 196 13.02 -2.35 42.19
C ALA A 196 11.93 -3.42 41.99
N LEU A 197 11.99 -4.21 40.91
CA LEU A 197 11.04 -5.31 40.68
C LEU A 197 11.21 -6.45 41.70
N LEU A 198 12.45 -6.74 42.11
CA LEU A 198 12.72 -7.72 43.16
C LEU A 198 12.17 -7.27 44.51
N HIS A 199 12.35 -5.99 44.86
CA HIS A 199 11.77 -5.39 46.07
C HIS A 199 10.23 -5.36 46.01
N PHE A 200 9.66 -4.89 44.90
CA PHE A 200 8.21 -4.84 44.67
C PHE A 200 7.54 -6.21 44.82
N SER A 201 8.15 -7.25 44.22
CA SER A 201 7.63 -8.61 44.31
C SER A 201 7.86 -9.25 45.69
N GLY A 202 8.79 -8.72 46.48
CA GLY A 202 9.25 -9.37 47.71
C GLY A 202 9.86 -10.76 47.43
N ALA A 203 10.49 -10.91 46.27
CA ALA A 203 11.02 -12.19 45.81
C ALA A 203 12.22 -12.63 46.66
N ARG A 204 12.22 -13.91 47.04
CA ARG A 204 13.39 -14.58 47.62
C ARG A 204 14.25 -15.26 46.56
N TYR A 205 13.65 -15.56 45.41
CA TYR A 205 14.29 -16.22 44.27
C TYR A 205 14.03 -15.46 42.97
N LEU A 206 15.06 -15.32 42.15
CA LEU A 206 14.95 -14.85 40.77
C LEU A 206 15.13 -16.04 39.84
N LEU A 207 14.07 -16.45 39.13
CA LEU A 207 14.18 -17.46 38.07
C LEU A 207 14.38 -16.75 36.72
N THR A 208 15.54 -16.95 36.11
CA THR A 208 15.90 -16.35 34.81
C THR A 208 16.53 -17.39 33.88
N LYS A 209 16.57 -17.06 32.59
CA LYS A 209 17.39 -17.78 31.60
C LYS A 209 18.75 -17.13 31.47
N GLU A 210 19.76 -17.93 31.20
CA GLU A 210 21.09 -17.49 30.78
C GLU A 210 21.02 -16.92 29.34
N THR A 211 20.45 -15.73 29.21
CA THR A 211 20.46 -14.95 27.97
C THR A 211 21.72 -14.10 27.97
N GLY A 212 22.47 -13.91 26.89
CA GLY A 212 23.66 -13.02 26.92
C GLY A 212 23.35 -11.56 27.30
N ARG A 213 24.34 -10.65 27.18
CA ARG A 213 24.23 -9.22 27.54
C ARG A 213 23.01 -8.52 26.92
N ALA A 214 22.67 -8.81 25.66
CA ALA A 214 21.48 -8.26 24.99
C ALA A 214 20.14 -8.65 25.65
N GLY A 215 20.08 -9.76 26.39
CA GLY A 215 18.91 -10.18 27.15
C GLY A 215 18.85 -9.59 28.57
N GLY A 216 19.82 -8.75 28.94
CA GLY A 216 19.94 -8.11 30.25
C GLY A 216 20.26 -9.08 31.39
N PHE A 217 20.99 -10.17 31.12
CA PHE A 217 21.34 -11.15 32.15
C PHE A 217 22.34 -10.63 33.19
N PRO A 218 23.45 -9.95 32.81
CA PRO A 218 24.33 -9.30 33.78
C PRO A 218 23.55 -8.44 34.79
N GLU A 219 22.67 -7.59 34.28
CA GLU A 219 21.89 -6.64 35.08
C GLU A 219 20.90 -7.33 36.02
N LYS A 220 20.32 -8.47 35.59
CA LYS A 220 19.47 -9.32 36.44
C LYS A 220 20.27 -9.99 37.56
N MET A 221 21.46 -10.48 37.25
CA MET A 221 22.31 -11.18 38.22
C MET A 221 22.85 -10.20 39.27
N GLU A 222 23.35 -9.05 38.84
CA GLU A 222 23.82 -7.99 39.71
C GLU A 222 22.71 -7.46 40.63
N ALA A 223 21.51 -7.23 40.09
CA ALA A 223 20.35 -6.82 40.89
C ALA A 223 19.94 -7.89 41.91
N ALA A 224 19.99 -9.18 41.55
CA ALA A 224 19.67 -10.25 42.49
C ALA A 224 20.68 -10.29 43.65
N TYR A 225 21.97 -10.12 43.37
CA TYR A 225 23.00 -10.06 44.41
C TYR A 225 22.86 -8.83 45.31
N ALA A 226 22.62 -7.66 44.72
CA ALA A 226 22.38 -6.42 45.46
C ALA A 226 21.17 -6.53 46.40
N CYS A 227 20.09 -7.18 45.95
CA CYS A 227 18.88 -7.39 46.75
C CYS A 227 18.94 -8.63 47.68
N GLN A 228 20.08 -9.33 47.76
CA GLN A 228 20.25 -10.58 48.52
C GLN A 228 19.24 -11.69 48.13
N VAL A 229 18.81 -11.69 46.88
CA VAL A 229 17.90 -12.67 46.27
C VAL A 229 18.72 -13.81 45.68
N GLN A 230 18.28 -15.06 45.86
CA GLN A 230 18.96 -16.22 45.28
C GLN A 230 18.66 -16.34 43.78
N PRO A 231 19.66 -16.21 42.88
CA PRO A 231 19.45 -16.45 41.47
C PRO A 231 19.32 -17.95 41.19
N VAL A 232 18.31 -18.30 40.40
CA VAL A 232 18.07 -19.62 39.82
C VAL A 232 18.09 -19.46 38.30
N VAL A 233 19.06 -20.10 37.65
CA VAL A 233 19.38 -19.86 36.24
C VAL A 233 19.12 -21.12 35.42
N ILE A 234 18.37 -20.98 34.33
CA ILE A 234 18.22 -22.02 33.32
C ILE A 234 19.34 -21.85 32.29
N ARG A 235 20.22 -22.85 32.18
CA ARG A 235 21.40 -22.81 31.31
C ARG A 235 21.03 -22.67 29.83
N ASN A 236 21.83 -21.89 29.11
CA ASN A 236 21.73 -21.76 27.66
C ASN A 236 21.87 -23.15 27.02
N PRO A 237 20.91 -23.60 26.16
CA PRO A 237 21.01 -24.85 25.42
C PRO A 237 22.34 -25.06 24.69
N GLU A 238 22.93 -23.97 24.19
CA GLU A 238 24.21 -24.00 23.47
C GLU A 238 25.42 -24.24 24.40
N ASN A 239 25.28 -24.03 25.73
CA ASN A 239 26.33 -24.20 26.75
C ASN A 239 26.26 -25.54 27.50
N ARG A 240 25.35 -26.44 27.16
CA ARG A 240 25.08 -27.67 27.94
C ARG A 240 26.17 -28.75 27.84
N ASN A 241 27.15 -28.58 26.94
CA ASN A 241 28.31 -29.47 26.78
C ASN A 241 29.60 -28.63 26.55
N PRO A 242 30.48 -28.49 27.56
CA PRO A 242 31.78 -27.83 27.37
C PRO A 242 32.85 -28.72 26.73
N GLY A 243 32.52 -29.96 26.34
CA GLY A 243 33.50 -30.99 25.94
C GLY A 243 33.25 -31.67 24.59
N GLY A 244 32.36 -31.14 23.75
CA GLY A 244 32.22 -31.62 22.38
C GLY A 244 33.15 -30.82 21.46
N GLU A 245 34.23 -31.45 21.00
CA GLU A 245 35.08 -30.92 19.94
C GLU A 245 34.25 -30.37 18.78
N ALA A 246 34.77 -29.33 18.11
CA ALA A 246 34.27 -28.83 16.84
C ALA A 246 34.34 -29.95 15.78
N GLY A 247 33.36 -30.85 15.79
CA GLY A 247 33.26 -32.01 14.92
C GLY A 247 31.93 -32.01 14.20
N GLY A 248 31.87 -31.29 13.07
CA GLY A 248 30.76 -31.40 12.13
C GLY A 248 30.70 -32.82 11.55
N THR A 249 29.69 -33.59 11.96
CA THR A 249 29.40 -34.92 11.38
C THR A 249 28.31 -34.89 10.31
N GLU A 250 27.77 -33.72 9.95
CA GLU A 250 26.87 -33.55 8.80
C GLU A 250 27.51 -32.62 7.75
N LYS A 251 27.60 -33.08 6.50
CA LYS A 251 28.09 -32.27 5.37
C LYS A 251 27.36 -30.92 5.32
N ASN A 252 28.11 -29.84 5.16
CA ASN A 252 27.63 -28.46 4.96
C ASN A 252 26.92 -27.80 6.17
N GLN A 253 27.18 -28.24 7.40
CA GLN A 253 26.70 -27.55 8.62
C GLN A 253 27.86 -27.13 9.52
N PHE A 254 27.97 -25.84 9.80
CA PHE A 254 29.05 -25.27 10.62
C PHE A 254 28.48 -24.37 11.72
N SER A 255 29.11 -24.38 12.90
CA SER A 255 28.74 -23.53 14.03
C SER A 255 29.94 -22.70 14.50
N PHE A 256 29.73 -21.40 14.72
CA PHE A 256 30.81 -20.46 15.03
C PHE A 256 30.49 -19.63 16.26
N SER A 257 31.47 -19.38 17.12
CA SER A 257 31.38 -18.51 18.29
C SER A 257 31.94 -17.09 18.07
N MET A 258 32.63 -16.87 16.93
CA MET A 258 33.32 -15.62 16.59
C MET A 258 32.93 -15.15 15.19
N PHE A 259 32.61 -13.86 15.01
CA PHE A 259 32.26 -13.30 13.70
C PHE A 259 33.38 -13.49 12.67
N ALA A 260 34.64 -13.27 13.07
CA ALA A 260 35.79 -13.43 12.17
C ALA A 260 35.89 -14.85 11.58
N ALA A 261 35.59 -15.88 12.37
CA ALA A 261 35.62 -17.27 11.91
C ALA A 261 34.47 -17.57 10.94
N LEU A 262 33.26 -17.09 11.25
CA LEU A 262 32.09 -17.27 10.38
C LEU A 262 32.27 -16.54 9.04
N ILE A 263 32.76 -15.31 9.07
CA ILE A 263 33.04 -14.52 7.85
C ILE A 263 34.15 -15.19 7.02
N ALA A 264 35.20 -15.72 7.66
CA ALA A 264 36.25 -16.44 6.94
C ALA A 264 35.72 -17.68 6.20
N GLU A 265 34.72 -18.37 6.75
CA GLU A 265 34.04 -19.49 6.09
C GLU A 265 33.21 -19.01 4.90
N VAL A 266 32.47 -17.90 5.05
CA VAL A 266 31.73 -17.28 3.94
C VAL A 266 32.68 -16.90 2.80
N ASP A 267 33.82 -16.29 3.12
CA ASP A 267 34.86 -15.95 2.14
C ASP A 267 35.44 -17.20 1.47
N ALA A 268 35.60 -18.31 2.21
CA ALA A 268 36.07 -19.58 1.68
C ALA A 268 35.07 -20.20 0.70
N LEU A 269 33.78 -20.23 1.05
CA LEU A 269 32.71 -20.68 0.16
C LEU A 269 32.67 -19.83 -1.12
N ALA A 270 32.83 -18.51 -1.00
CA ALA A 270 32.87 -17.61 -2.16
C ALA A 270 34.07 -17.89 -3.08
N ARG A 271 35.24 -18.22 -2.51
CA ARG A 271 36.43 -18.62 -3.28
C ARG A 271 36.22 -19.97 -3.98
N GLN A 272 35.73 -20.97 -3.26
CA GLN A 272 35.45 -22.30 -3.81
C GLN A 272 34.46 -22.21 -4.97
N ARG A 273 33.39 -21.45 -4.82
CA ARG A 273 32.41 -21.22 -5.89
C ARG A 273 33.02 -20.58 -7.13
N LYS A 274 33.94 -19.63 -6.97
CA LYS A 274 34.67 -19.00 -8.09
C LYS A 274 35.66 -19.96 -8.75
N GLU A 275 36.22 -20.90 -8.01
CA GLU A 275 37.10 -21.96 -8.53
C GLU A 275 36.30 -23.05 -9.26
N GLU A 276 35.16 -23.48 -8.71
CA GLU A 276 34.22 -24.40 -9.36
C GLU A 276 33.63 -23.78 -10.64
N ALA A 277 33.32 -22.48 -10.64
CA ALA A 277 32.91 -21.75 -11.84
C ALA A 277 34.03 -21.62 -12.90
N LYS A 278 35.30 -21.64 -12.50
CA LYS A 278 36.46 -21.67 -13.42
C LYS A 278 36.76 -23.07 -13.95
N VAL A 279 36.38 -24.12 -13.22
CA VAL A 279 36.50 -25.53 -13.66
C VAL A 279 35.30 -25.92 -14.53
N SER A 280 34.11 -25.37 -14.29
CA SER A 280 32.92 -25.59 -15.13
C SER A 280 32.98 -24.86 -16.49
N THR A 281 33.91 -23.93 -16.71
CA THR A 281 34.14 -23.33 -18.03
C THR A 281 34.84 -24.25 -19.04
N ALA A 282 35.18 -25.49 -18.68
CA ALA A 282 35.85 -26.43 -19.58
C ALA A 282 34.95 -27.54 -20.17
N THR A 283 33.73 -27.76 -19.69
CA THR A 283 32.87 -28.86 -20.17
C THR A 283 31.39 -28.59 -19.87
N GLU A 284 30.72 -27.84 -20.73
CA GLU A 284 29.32 -28.03 -21.21
C GLU A 284 28.87 -26.78 -21.97
N GLY A 285 28.71 -26.89 -23.28
CA GLY A 285 28.19 -25.82 -24.12
C GLY A 285 26.71 -25.59 -23.84
N THR A 286 26.38 -24.71 -22.91
CA THR A 286 25.04 -24.11 -22.84
C THR A 286 24.91 -23.16 -24.03
N LEU A 287 24.01 -23.47 -24.96
CA LEU A 287 23.68 -22.59 -26.07
C LEU A 287 23.15 -21.27 -25.50
N HIS A 288 23.96 -20.22 -25.55
CA HIS A 288 23.58 -18.88 -25.11
C HIS A 288 22.51 -18.31 -26.05
N ARG A 289 21.24 -18.34 -25.65
CA ARG A 289 20.12 -17.78 -26.41
C ARG A 289 19.83 -16.36 -25.95
N ILE A 290 19.47 -15.47 -26.86
CA ILE A 290 19.16 -14.06 -26.61
C ILE A 290 17.76 -13.77 -27.14
N LEU A 291 16.90 -13.21 -26.29
CA LEU A 291 15.56 -12.73 -26.64
C LEU A 291 15.54 -11.21 -26.55
N ILE A 292 15.32 -10.55 -27.67
CA ILE A 292 15.36 -9.10 -27.81
C ILE A 292 13.93 -8.58 -27.94
N LEU A 293 13.48 -7.74 -27.01
CA LEU A 293 12.22 -7.00 -27.11
C LEU A 293 12.56 -5.59 -27.58
N ALA A 294 12.10 -5.19 -28.78
CA ALA A 294 12.58 -3.95 -29.38
C ALA A 294 11.45 -3.01 -29.83
N GLY A 295 11.57 -1.74 -29.46
CA GLY A 295 10.71 -0.67 -29.91
C GLY A 295 11.16 -0.15 -31.28
N VAL A 296 10.28 -0.20 -32.28
CA VAL A 296 10.65 0.12 -33.67
C VAL A 296 10.47 1.60 -34.05
N GLY A 297 9.99 2.42 -33.11
CA GLY A 297 9.61 3.80 -33.39
C GLY A 297 8.19 3.94 -33.97
N THR A 298 7.89 5.11 -34.52
CA THR A 298 6.55 5.48 -35.00
C THR A 298 6.17 4.85 -36.34
N GLY A 299 7.12 4.26 -37.06
CA GLY A 299 6.89 3.56 -38.34
C GLY A 299 7.83 4.00 -39.48
N ASN A 300 8.59 5.08 -39.28
CA ASN A 300 9.61 5.52 -40.24
C ASN A 300 10.93 4.77 -40.00
N SER A 301 11.41 4.04 -41.01
CA SER A 301 12.69 3.31 -40.93
C SER A 301 13.91 4.20 -40.62
N ALA A 302 13.88 5.49 -40.95
CA ALA A 302 14.96 6.43 -40.62
C ALA A 302 15.04 6.79 -39.12
N GLN A 303 13.99 6.47 -38.36
CA GLN A 303 13.87 6.75 -36.93
C GLN A 303 14.18 5.53 -36.06
N GLN A 304 14.56 4.42 -36.69
CA GLN A 304 15.00 3.21 -35.98
C GLN A 304 16.37 3.48 -35.34
N THR A 305 16.52 3.07 -34.08
CA THR A 305 17.80 3.15 -33.38
C THR A 305 18.83 2.25 -34.07
N GLN A 306 20.10 2.65 -34.04
CA GLN A 306 21.19 1.85 -34.59
C GLN A 306 21.25 0.43 -33.99
N GLU A 307 21.02 0.31 -32.68
CA GLU A 307 21.01 -0.97 -31.97
C GLU A 307 19.92 -1.93 -32.47
N LEU A 308 18.71 -1.42 -32.78
CA LEU A 308 17.64 -2.21 -33.42
C LEU A 308 18.07 -2.68 -34.81
N VAL A 309 18.69 -1.82 -35.63
CA VAL A 309 19.12 -2.18 -36.99
C VAL A 309 20.14 -3.32 -36.94
N GLU A 310 21.10 -3.26 -36.02
CA GLU A 310 22.08 -4.31 -35.78
C GLU A 310 21.41 -5.61 -35.31
N ALA A 311 20.48 -5.51 -34.36
CA ALA A 311 19.74 -6.66 -33.85
C ALA A 311 18.87 -7.35 -34.93
N LEU A 312 18.27 -6.59 -35.85
CA LEU A 312 17.47 -7.13 -36.95
C LEU A 312 18.30 -7.92 -37.96
N ALA A 313 19.53 -7.48 -38.24
CA ALA A 313 20.43 -8.17 -39.17
C ALA A 313 20.84 -9.56 -38.63
N ASP A 314 21.08 -9.62 -37.32
CA ASP A 314 21.66 -10.76 -36.60
C ASP A 314 20.60 -11.70 -35.99
N ALA A 315 19.31 -11.34 -36.03
CA ALA A 315 18.22 -12.18 -35.54
C ALA A 315 18.02 -13.42 -36.42
N ASP A 316 17.76 -14.57 -35.81
CA ASP A 316 17.35 -15.81 -36.49
C ASP A 316 15.88 -15.73 -36.92
N VAL A 317 15.04 -15.11 -36.07
CA VAL A 317 13.61 -14.90 -36.30
C VAL A 317 13.15 -13.58 -35.69
N ILE A 318 12.18 -12.94 -36.36
CA ILE A 318 11.61 -11.65 -35.98
C ILE A 318 10.10 -11.79 -35.87
N PHE A 319 9.57 -11.63 -34.67
CA PHE A 319 8.14 -11.60 -34.37
C PHE A 319 7.61 -10.17 -34.33
N GLY A 320 6.35 -9.96 -34.69
CA GLY A 320 5.67 -8.68 -34.57
C GLY A 320 4.31 -8.65 -35.25
N ALA A 321 3.55 -7.58 -35.05
CA ALA A 321 2.31 -7.37 -35.79
C ALA A 321 2.61 -7.10 -37.28
N SER A 322 1.74 -7.53 -38.20
CA SER A 322 1.99 -7.42 -39.64
C SER A 322 2.29 -5.98 -40.11
N ARG A 323 1.64 -4.98 -39.51
CA ARG A 323 1.90 -3.55 -39.80
C ARG A 323 3.32 -3.12 -39.41
N ILE A 324 3.83 -3.62 -38.29
CA ILE A 324 5.16 -3.31 -37.77
C ILE A 324 6.22 -3.97 -38.65
N LEU A 325 6.06 -5.26 -38.95
CA LEU A 325 7.01 -6.04 -39.73
C LEU A 325 7.26 -5.48 -41.14
N ARG A 326 6.23 -4.90 -41.77
CA ARG A 326 6.36 -4.23 -43.09
C ARG A 326 7.28 -3.01 -43.06
N SER A 327 7.40 -2.34 -41.91
CA SER A 327 8.28 -1.16 -41.75
C SER A 327 9.74 -1.53 -41.43
N LEU A 328 10.00 -2.81 -41.09
CA LEU A 328 11.32 -3.27 -40.71
C LEU A 328 12.15 -3.66 -41.93
N ARG A 329 13.40 -3.18 -41.94
CA ARG A 329 14.41 -3.57 -42.93
C ARG A 329 15.10 -4.86 -42.46
N ALA A 330 14.45 -5.99 -42.70
CA ALA A 330 14.97 -7.33 -42.44
C ALA A 330 14.53 -8.30 -43.56
N PRO A 331 15.25 -9.41 -43.79
CA PRO A 331 14.84 -10.44 -44.74
C PRO A 331 13.44 -10.97 -44.43
N GLU A 332 12.58 -11.14 -45.45
CA GLU A 332 11.17 -11.46 -45.27
C GLU A 332 10.97 -12.88 -44.71
N GLU A 333 11.86 -13.80 -45.05
CA GLU A 333 11.92 -15.17 -44.55
C GLU A 333 12.16 -15.26 -43.03
N LYS A 334 12.72 -14.21 -42.41
CA LYS A 334 12.91 -14.14 -40.96
C LYS A 334 11.70 -13.55 -40.22
N LYS A 335 10.77 -12.90 -40.92
CA LYS A 335 9.64 -12.20 -40.32
C LYS A 335 8.46 -13.15 -40.13
N GLN A 336 7.93 -13.18 -38.92
CA GLN A 336 6.74 -13.97 -38.58
C GLN A 336 5.69 -13.07 -37.94
N ALA A 337 4.51 -13.00 -38.57
CA ALA A 337 3.38 -12.17 -38.15
C ALA A 337 2.70 -12.73 -36.89
N LEU A 338 3.39 -12.60 -35.76
CA LEU A 338 2.97 -13.09 -34.46
C LEU A 338 3.35 -12.07 -33.37
N TYR A 339 2.39 -11.66 -32.56
CA TYR A 339 2.60 -10.63 -31.54
C TYR A 339 1.99 -10.97 -30.17
N GLN A 340 1.22 -12.06 -30.09
CA GLN A 340 0.60 -12.51 -28.84
C GLN A 340 1.64 -13.27 -28.01
N ALA A 341 1.80 -12.89 -26.74
CA ALA A 341 2.86 -13.42 -25.88
C ALA A 341 2.80 -14.95 -25.72
N ASP A 342 1.60 -15.52 -25.52
CA ASP A 342 1.43 -16.98 -25.34
C ASP A 342 1.78 -17.76 -26.60
N ARG A 343 1.47 -17.20 -27.78
CA ARG A 343 1.83 -17.82 -29.06
C ARG A 343 3.32 -17.75 -29.32
N ILE A 344 3.96 -16.62 -29.00
CA ILE A 344 5.41 -16.46 -29.11
C ILE A 344 6.10 -17.50 -28.20
N ARG A 345 5.61 -17.68 -26.96
CA ARG A 345 6.06 -18.75 -26.06
C ARG A 345 6.01 -20.13 -26.73
N GLU A 346 4.89 -20.49 -27.35
CA GLU A 346 4.72 -21.79 -28.02
C GLU A 346 5.79 -22.01 -29.10
N GLU A 347 6.08 -20.98 -29.91
CA GLU A 347 7.11 -21.05 -30.94
C GLU A 347 8.54 -21.12 -30.37
N LEU A 348 8.84 -20.36 -29.31
CA LEU A 348 10.15 -20.39 -28.66
C LEU A 348 10.51 -21.77 -28.08
N ILE A 349 9.49 -22.52 -27.61
CA ILE A 349 9.63 -23.90 -27.12
C ILE A 349 9.80 -24.87 -28.30
N ARG A 350 9.01 -24.69 -29.37
CA ARG A 350 9.07 -25.57 -30.55
C ARG A 350 10.39 -25.48 -31.30
N HIS A 351 11.03 -24.31 -31.26
CA HIS A 351 12.25 -24.01 -32.00
C HIS A 351 13.43 -23.73 -31.05
N PRO A 352 14.00 -24.77 -30.41
CA PRO A 352 15.16 -24.61 -29.52
C PRO A 352 16.44 -24.18 -30.26
N GLU A 353 16.49 -24.35 -31.59
CA GLU A 353 17.63 -23.99 -32.44
C GLU A 353 17.83 -22.48 -32.62
N TRP A 354 16.77 -21.67 -32.43
CA TRP A 354 16.89 -20.22 -32.54
C TRP A 354 17.70 -19.65 -31.37
N LYS A 355 18.84 -19.03 -31.69
CA LYS A 355 19.76 -18.45 -30.72
C LYS A 355 19.45 -16.98 -30.48
N LYS A 356 19.07 -16.22 -31.50
CA LYS A 356 18.76 -14.78 -31.41
C LYS A 356 17.35 -14.54 -31.91
N VAL A 357 16.42 -14.28 -31.00
CA VAL A 357 15.02 -14.04 -31.31
C VAL A 357 14.71 -12.58 -31.05
N LEU A 358 14.09 -11.89 -32.00
CA LEU A 358 13.65 -10.50 -31.83
C LEU A 358 12.11 -10.43 -31.86
N VAL A 359 11.53 -9.66 -30.94
CA VAL A 359 10.11 -9.34 -30.90
C VAL A 359 9.95 -7.82 -31.02
N ALA A 360 9.34 -7.40 -32.12
CA ALA A 360 9.19 -6.00 -32.51
C ALA A 360 7.86 -5.40 -32.02
N TYR A 361 7.94 -4.26 -31.36
CA TYR A 361 6.81 -3.49 -30.84
C TYR A 361 6.78 -2.08 -31.44
N SER A 362 5.59 -1.54 -31.66
CA SER A 362 5.42 -0.17 -32.16
C SER A 362 5.85 0.85 -31.10
N GLY A 363 6.50 1.93 -31.52
CA GLY A 363 6.94 2.99 -30.62
C GLY A 363 8.09 2.55 -29.72
N ASP A 364 7.88 2.68 -28.41
CA ASP A 364 8.84 2.34 -27.37
C ASP A 364 8.38 1.12 -26.55
N THR A 365 9.33 0.31 -26.05
CA THR A 365 9.02 -0.87 -25.23
C THR A 365 8.48 -0.53 -23.84
N GLY A 366 8.87 0.62 -23.27
CA GLY A 366 8.45 1.08 -21.96
C GLY A 366 7.10 1.80 -21.94
N PHE A 367 6.54 2.17 -23.10
CA PHE A 367 5.36 3.01 -23.19
C PHE A 367 4.20 2.33 -23.93
N TYR A 368 3.21 1.83 -23.17
CA TYR A 368 1.99 1.17 -23.68
C TYR A 368 2.23 0.07 -24.73
N SER A 369 3.34 -0.67 -24.61
CA SER A 369 3.70 -1.76 -25.53
C SER A 369 3.23 -3.13 -25.03
N GLY A 370 3.16 -4.10 -25.95
CA GLY A 370 2.94 -5.51 -25.61
C GLY A 370 4.15 -6.20 -24.94
N ALA A 371 5.29 -5.52 -24.83
CA ALA A 371 6.52 -6.08 -24.26
C ALA A 371 6.35 -6.47 -22.79
N GLN A 372 5.57 -5.71 -22.02
CA GLN A 372 5.32 -5.99 -20.61
C GLN A 372 4.69 -7.37 -20.40
N SER A 373 3.77 -7.79 -21.27
CA SER A 373 3.10 -9.09 -21.16
C SER A 373 4.09 -10.23 -21.35
N LEU A 374 4.98 -10.13 -22.35
CA LEU A 374 5.99 -11.15 -22.60
C LEU A 374 7.07 -11.16 -21.50
N LEU A 375 7.50 -10.00 -21.01
CA LEU A 375 8.42 -9.91 -19.85
C LEU A 375 7.85 -10.59 -18.60
N LYS A 376 6.57 -10.37 -18.30
CA LYS A 376 5.90 -11.03 -17.17
C LYS A 376 5.89 -12.55 -17.35
N LEU A 377 5.54 -13.01 -18.55
CA LEU A 377 5.47 -14.44 -18.86
C LEU A 377 6.84 -15.10 -18.70
N LEU A 378 7.91 -14.47 -19.19
CA LEU A 378 9.30 -14.96 -19.06
C LEU A 378 9.74 -15.13 -17.59
N HIS A 379 9.26 -14.30 -16.67
CA HIS A 379 9.57 -14.41 -15.24
C HIS A 379 8.73 -15.48 -14.52
N THR A 380 7.55 -15.83 -15.04
CA THR A 380 6.62 -16.75 -14.36
C THR A 380 6.64 -18.17 -14.91
N ASP A 381 7.15 -18.37 -16.12
CA ASP A 381 7.11 -19.65 -16.81
C ASP A 381 8.39 -20.47 -16.60
N ALA A 382 8.25 -21.63 -15.95
CA ALA A 382 9.36 -22.50 -15.59
C ALA A 382 10.06 -23.16 -16.79
N GLU A 383 9.40 -23.34 -17.93
CA GLU A 383 9.99 -23.95 -19.13
C GLU A 383 10.82 -22.92 -19.91
N LEU A 384 10.31 -21.70 -20.05
CA LEU A 384 11.07 -20.58 -20.63
C LEU A 384 12.25 -20.18 -19.75
N PHE A 385 12.11 -20.21 -18.42
CA PHE A 385 13.22 -19.98 -17.50
C PHE A 385 14.35 -21.02 -17.68
N LYS A 386 13.99 -22.30 -17.87
CA LYS A 386 14.95 -23.37 -18.19
C LYS A 386 15.59 -23.25 -19.58
N SER A 387 14.97 -22.51 -20.49
CA SER A 387 15.44 -22.34 -21.87
C SER A 387 16.66 -21.40 -21.98
N GLY A 388 17.07 -20.74 -20.90
CA GLY A 388 18.35 -20.04 -20.82
C GLY A 388 18.47 -18.76 -21.66
N PHE A 389 17.34 -18.10 -21.96
CA PHE A 389 17.35 -16.84 -22.70
C PHE A 389 17.91 -15.68 -21.84
N GLU A 390 18.95 -15.02 -22.34
CA GLU A 390 19.29 -13.65 -21.93
C GLU A 390 18.27 -12.69 -22.55
N VAL A 391 17.54 -11.94 -21.74
CA VAL A 391 16.52 -10.99 -22.22
C VAL A 391 17.13 -9.60 -22.35
N LYS A 392 17.05 -9.01 -23.55
CA LYS A 392 17.46 -7.63 -23.84
C LYS A 392 16.26 -6.80 -24.24
N VAL A 393 16.20 -5.57 -23.75
CA VAL A 393 15.11 -4.63 -24.09
C VAL A 393 15.72 -3.41 -24.77
N LEU A 394 15.33 -3.18 -26.03
CA LEU A 394 15.79 -2.06 -26.83
C LEU A 394 14.69 -0.99 -26.88
N CYS A 395 15.01 0.20 -26.39
CA CYS A 395 14.11 1.34 -26.42
C CYS A 395 13.87 1.83 -27.86
N GLY A 396 12.72 2.48 -28.07
CA GLY A 396 12.37 3.08 -29.36
C GLY A 396 11.83 4.49 -29.22
N ILE A 397 11.60 5.17 -30.33
CA ILE A 397 11.00 6.51 -30.32
C ILE A 397 9.47 6.37 -30.20
N SER A 398 8.91 6.70 -29.04
CA SER A 398 7.46 6.71 -28.84
C SER A 398 6.75 7.79 -29.68
N SER A 399 5.46 7.58 -29.95
CA SER A 399 4.61 8.59 -30.62
C SER A 399 4.52 9.91 -29.85
N VAL A 400 4.56 9.83 -28.51
CA VAL A 400 4.61 10.99 -27.61
C VAL A 400 5.88 11.80 -27.82
N GLN A 401 7.06 11.17 -27.72
CA GLN A 401 8.33 11.86 -27.91
C GLN A 401 8.41 12.49 -29.30
N TYR A 402 7.92 11.77 -30.30
CA TYR A 402 7.90 12.24 -31.67
C TYR A 402 6.97 13.45 -31.87
N LEU A 403 5.73 13.40 -31.39
CA LEU A 403 4.81 14.53 -31.48
C LEU A 403 5.35 15.73 -30.70
N ALA A 404 5.83 15.53 -29.47
CA ALA A 404 6.41 16.57 -28.63
C ALA A 404 7.54 17.32 -29.34
N SER A 405 8.42 16.59 -30.02
CA SER A 405 9.48 17.15 -30.86
C SER A 405 8.93 17.99 -32.02
N LYS A 406 7.92 17.47 -32.74
CA LYS A 406 7.29 18.18 -33.87
C LYS A 406 6.61 19.49 -33.48
N ILE A 407 5.97 19.51 -32.31
CA ILE A 407 5.26 20.70 -31.80
C ILE A 407 6.16 21.61 -30.94
N GLY A 408 7.42 21.22 -30.72
CA GLY A 408 8.39 22.00 -29.94
C GLY A 408 8.05 22.11 -28.45
N LYS A 409 7.41 21.08 -27.87
CA LYS A 409 6.95 21.10 -26.47
C LYS A 409 7.72 20.15 -25.57
N PRO A 410 8.10 20.58 -24.34
CA PRO A 410 8.55 19.66 -23.31
C PRO A 410 7.40 18.76 -22.85
N TRP A 411 7.70 17.51 -22.50
CA TRP A 411 6.69 16.50 -22.15
C TRP A 411 6.86 15.88 -20.75
N GLN A 412 7.90 16.26 -19.99
CA GLN A 412 8.22 15.67 -18.68
C GLN A 412 7.11 15.81 -17.62
N GLU A 413 6.23 16.80 -17.76
CA GLU A 413 5.12 17.07 -16.83
C GLU A 413 3.76 16.64 -17.40
N ALA A 414 3.74 16.06 -18.60
CA ALA A 414 2.49 15.72 -19.25
C ALA A 414 1.90 14.43 -18.67
N LYS A 415 0.62 14.44 -18.32
CA LYS A 415 -0.13 13.23 -17.94
C LYS A 415 -0.45 12.43 -19.20
N PHE A 416 -0.18 11.14 -19.16
CA PHE A 416 -0.52 10.22 -20.25
C PHE A 416 -1.88 9.58 -20.01
N LEU A 417 -2.77 9.75 -20.97
CA LEU A 417 -4.12 9.20 -20.98
C LEU A 417 -4.27 8.28 -22.17
N SER A 418 -4.24 6.98 -21.92
CA SER A 418 -4.59 5.98 -22.93
C SER A 418 -6.08 5.69 -22.86
N LEU A 419 -6.85 6.24 -23.78
CA LEU A 419 -8.25 5.88 -23.96
C LEU A 419 -8.44 4.68 -24.88
N HIS A 420 -7.36 4.07 -25.37
CA HIS A 420 -7.43 2.90 -26.25
C HIS A 420 -8.19 1.72 -25.59
N GLY A 421 -9.44 1.52 -26.01
CA GLY A 421 -10.36 0.46 -25.65
C GLY A 421 -11.17 0.77 -24.39
N ARG A 422 -11.10 2.00 -23.87
CA ARG A 422 -11.53 2.33 -22.50
C ARG A 422 -12.10 3.75 -22.43
N ARG A 423 -13.08 3.95 -21.53
CA ARG A 423 -13.47 5.29 -21.08
C ARG A 423 -12.50 5.73 -19.98
N GLY A 424 -12.05 6.99 -20.05
CA GLY A 424 -11.21 7.63 -19.02
C GLY A 424 -11.75 9.02 -18.69
N ASN A 425 -11.23 9.63 -17.62
CA ASN A 425 -11.67 10.94 -17.14
C ASN A 425 -10.82 12.04 -17.75
N LEU A 426 -11.16 12.48 -18.97
CA LEU A 426 -10.39 13.49 -19.71
C LEU A 426 -10.40 14.82 -18.97
N ILE A 427 -11.60 15.33 -18.66
CA ILE A 427 -11.75 16.65 -18.03
C ILE A 427 -11.14 16.67 -16.63
N GLY A 428 -11.36 15.63 -15.81
CA GLY A 428 -10.77 15.56 -14.48
C GLY A 428 -9.23 15.53 -14.49
N ASN A 429 -8.62 14.90 -15.50
CA ASN A 429 -7.17 14.93 -15.65
C ASN A 429 -6.66 16.28 -16.16
N LEU A 430 -7.36 16.96 -17.08
CA LEU A 430 -7.00 18.31 -17.52
C LEU A 430 -7.08 19.35 -16.40
N LEU A 431 -8.07 19.22 -15.51
CA LEU A 431 -8.18 20.09 -14.32
C LEU A 431 -7.03 19.91 -13.33
N ARG A 432 -6.33 18.77 -13.38
CA ARG A 432 -5.22 18.44 -12.47
C ARG A 432 -3.86 18.65 -13.10
N TYR A 433 -3.74 18.34 -14.38
CA TYR A 433 -2.49 18.33 -15.13
C TYR A 433 -2.62 19.30 -16.30
N PRO A 434 -1.81 20.37 -16.34
CA PRO A 434 -1.92 21.40 -17.39
C PRO A 434 -1.49 20.91 -18.76
N LYS A 435 -0.81 19.76 -18.82
CA LYS A 435 -0.30 19.13 -20.04
C LYS A 435 -0.81 17.69 -20.04
N CYS A 436 -1.54 17.29 -21.07
CA CYS A 436 -2.08 15.93 -21.20
C CYS A 436 -1.82 15.39 -22.60
N PHE A 437 -1.23 14.21 -22.70
CA PHE A 437 -1.22 13.43 -23.95
C PHE A 437 -2.40 12.45 -23.96
N LEU A 438 -3.15 12.45 -25.05
CA LEU A 438 -4.31 11.58 -25.24
C LEU A 438 -4.07 10.63 -26.41
N LEU A 439 -3.94 9.34 -26.10
CA LEU A 439 -3.79 8.28 -27.10
C LEU A 439 -5.19 7.74 -27.46
N LEU A 440 -5.52 7.81 -28.75
CA LEU A 440 -6.85 7.50 -29.28
C LEU A 440 -6.81 6.34 -30.28
N GLU A 441 -7.90 5.57 -30.39
CA GLU A 441 -7.98 4.42 -31.31
C GLU A 441 -8.37 4.77 -32.73
N GLY A 442 -9.07 5.90 -32.91
CA GLY A 442 -9.74 6.22 -34.15
C GLY A 442 -10.58 7.49 -34.08
N CYS A 443 -11.20 7.84 -35.22
CA CYS A 443 -11.91 9.11 -35.38
C CYS A 443 -13.14 9.23 -34.48
N ASN A 444 -13.83 8.12 -34.20
CA ASN A 444 -15.01 8.11 -33.32
C ASN A 444 -14.67 8.58 -31.91
N GLN A 445 -13.53 8.13 -31.38
CA GLN A 445 -13.06 8.51 -30.07
C GLN A 445 -12.55 9.96 -30.05
N LEU A 446 -11.89 10.39 -31.12
CA LEU A 446 -11.49 11.79 -31.32
C LEU A 446 -12.70 12.73 -31.19
N ARG A 447 -13.78 12.45 -31.92
CA ARG A 447 -15.01 13.27 -31.87
C ARG A 447 -15.68 13.24 -30.51
N ALA A 448 -15.71 12.08 -29.84
CA ALA A 448 -16.22 12.01 -28.47
C ALA A 448 -15.41 12.90 -27.52
N CYS A 449 -14.08 12.91 -27.63
CA CYS A 449 -13.22 13.78 -26.83
C CYS A 449 -13.45 15.26 -27.17
N ALA A 450 -13.59 15.60 -28.46
CA ALA A 450 -13.88 16.96 -28.88
C ALA A 450 -15.19 17.48 -28.27
N LEU A 451 -16.27 16.69 -28.30
CA LEU A 451 -17.55 17.05 -27.66
C LEU A 451 -17.40 17.29 -26.15
N MET A 452 -16.64 16.45 -25.44
CA MET A 452 -16.40 16.62 -24.00
C MET A 452 -15.59 17.89 -23.70
N LEU A 453 -14.57 18.20 -24.51
CA LEU A 453 -13.79 19.43 -24.40
C LEU A 453 -14.66 20.67 -24.68
N GLN A 454 -15.50 20.62 -25.72
CA GLN A 454 -16.42 21.69 -26.07
C GLN A 454 -17.37 21.99 -24.90
N GLU A 455 -18.03 20.95 -24.38
CA GLU A 455 -18.97 21.09 -23.27
C GLU A 455 -18.30 21.65 -22.00
N ALA A 456 -17.08 21.21 -21.70
CA ALA A 456 -16.31 21.72 -20.55
C ALA A 456 -15.90 23.19 -20.73
N MET A 457 -15.57 23.62 -21.96
CA MET A 457 -15.24 25.01 -22.28
C MET A 457 -16.48 25.91 -22.21
N GLU A 458 -17.61 25.49 -22.78
CA GLU A 458 -18.89 26.23 -22.73
C GLU A 458 -19.37 26.45 -21.28
N LYS A 459 -19.15 25.47 -20.41
CA LYS A 459 -19.46 25.56 -18.98
C LYS A 459 -18.42 26.34 -18.17
N GLY A 460 -17.32 26.77 -18.80
CA GLY A 460 -16.21 27.49 -18.16
C GLY A 460 -15.43 26.65 -17.15
N VAL A 461 -15.52 25.32 -17.24
CA VAL A 461 -14.79 24.34 -16.41
C VAL A 461 -13.34 24.24 -16.87
N VAL A 462 -13.11 24.20 -18.19
CA VAL A 462 -11.78 24.28 -18.81
C VAL A 462 -11.67 25.62 -19.52
N ARG A 463 -10.55 26.31 -19.35
CA ARG A 463 -10.28 27.62 -19.97
C ARG A 463 -8.92 27.59 -20.66
N ASP A 464 -8.74 28.50 -21.61
CA ASP A 464 -7.46 28.75 -22.29
C ASP A 464 -6.78 27.48 -22.84
N LEU A 465 -7.59 26.57 -23.39
CA LEU A 465 -7.14 25.29 -23.92
C LEU A 465 -6.49 25.45 -25.30
N ARG A 466 -5.24 25.02 -25.43
CA ARG A 466 -4.55 24.81 -26.72
C ARG A 466 -4.49 23.33 -27.03
N ILE A 467 -4.85 22.97 -28.26
CA ILE A 467 -4.87 21.57 -28.69
C ILE A 467 -3.92 21.40 -29.86
N TYR A 468 -2.95 20.51 -29.68
CA TYR A 468 -2.09 20.03 -30.74
C TYR A 468 -2.49 18.60 -31.07
N PHE A 469 -2.40 18.24 -32.35
CA PHE A 469 -2.74 16.90 -32.80
C PHE A 469 -1.60 16.31 -33.63
N GLY A 470 -1.57 14.99 -33.65
CA GLY A 470 -0.80 14.17 -34.57
C GLY A 470 -1.69 13.07 -35.13
N TYR A 471 -1.70 12.92 -36.45
CA TYR A 471 -2.39 11.86 -37.18
C TYR A 471 -1.36 11.01 -37.93
N GLN A 472 -1.46 9.68 -37.82
CA GLN A 472 -0.61 8.71 -38.51
C GLN A 472 0.91 9.05 -38.47
N LEU A 473 1.37 9.47 -37.29
CA LEU A 473 2.75 9.89 -37.04
C LEU A 473 3.76 8.85 -37.55
N GLY A 474 4.77 9.31 -38.29
CA GLY A 474 5.82 8.46 -38.86
C GLY A 474 5.44 7.77 -40.18
N SER A 475 4.22 7.96 -40.68
CA SER A 475 3.78 7.43 -41.98
C SER A 475 3.83 8.49 -43.10
N ALA A 476 3.50 8.08 -44.32
CA ALA A 476 3.36 9.00 -45.46
C ALA A 476 2.15 9.94 -45.34
N GLU A 477 1.16 9.58 -44.52
CA GLU A 477 -0.07 10.35 -44.25
C GLU A 477 0.04 11.18 -42.96
N GLU A 478 1.27 11.41 -42.46
CA GLU A 478 1.50 12.17 -41.23
C GLU A 478 0.94 13.59 -41.34
N GLU A 479 0.08 13.97 -40.39
CA GLU A 479 -0.33 15.36 -40.16
C GLU A 479 -0.05 15.74 -38.71
N THR A 480 0.44 16.96 -38.49
CA THR A 480 0.59 17.55 -37.16
C THR A 480 0.24 19.03 -37.19
N GLY A 481 -0.20 19.59 -36.07
CA GLY A 481 -0.49 21.01 -35.99
C GLY A 481 -1.28 21.40 -34.75
N VAL A 482 -1.70 22.67 -34.71
CA VAL A 482 -2.63 23.21 -33.72
C VAL A 482 -4.02 23.21 -34.33
N VAL A 483 -5.03 22.83 -33.55
CA VAL A 483 -6.43 22.74 -33.98
C VAL A 483 -7.36 23.25 -32.89
N THR A 484 -8.54 23.71 -33.33
CA THR A 484 -9.68 24.01 -32.47
C THR A 484 -10.50 22.76 -32.18
N VAL A 485 -11.40 22.85 -31.20
CA VAL A 485 -12.33 21.76 -30.88
C VAL A 485 -13.28 21.47 -32.06
N ASP A 486 -13.73 22.50 -32.78
CA ASP A 486 -14.59 22.35 -33.96
C ASP A 486 -13.88 21.63 -35.10
N GLU A 487 -12.61 21.97 -35.36
CA GLU A 487 -11.80 21.28 -36.37
C GLU A 487 -11.54 19.82 -36.00
N LEU A 488 -11.36 19.50 -34.73
CA LEU A 488 -11.28 18.11 -34.25
C LEU A 488 -12.58 17.35 -34.48
N SER A 489 -13.73 17.97 -34.17
CA SER A 489 -15.06 17.39 -34.39
C SER A 489 -15.35 17.14 -35.87
N GLY A 490 -14.84 17.99 -36.76
CA GLY A 490 -15.02 17.87 -38.21
C GLY A 490 -14.17 16.78 -38.88
N ARG A 491 -13.19 16.19 -38.19
CA ARG A 491 -12.31 15.15 -38.78
C ARG A 491 -13.03 13.81 -38.92
N THR A 492 -12.90 13.22 -40.11
CA THR A 492 -13.52 11.93 -40.49
C THR A 492 -12.52 10.85 -40.88
N ALA A 493 -11.25 11.21 -41.10
CA ALA A 493 -10.22 10.26 -41.53
C ALA A 493 -10.00 9.17 -40.46
N GLU A 494 -10.08 7.90 -40.86
CA GLU A 494 -9.79 6.78 -39.97
C GLU A 494 -8.29 6.61 -39.78
N GLY A 495 -7.85 6.26 -38.58
CA GLY A 495 -6.43 6.06 -38.28
C GLY A 495 -6.07 6.40 -36.84
N LEU A 496 -4.77 6.42 -36.55
CA LEU A 496 -4.26 6.68 -35.21
C LEU A 496 -4.10 8.17 -34.97
N TYR A 497 -4.68 8.63 -33.87
CA TYR A 497 -4.60 10.02 -33.40
C TYR A 497 -3.90 10.11 -32.04
N LEU A 498 -3.09 11.14 -31.89
CA LEU A 498 -2.48 11.54 -30.62
C LEU A 498 -2.77 13.03 -30.41
N LEU A 499 -3.35 13.40 -29.28
CA LEU A 499 -3.51 14.80 -28.90
C LEU A 499 -2.50 15.18 -27.81
N TYR A 500 -2.04 16.43 -27.86
CA TYR A 500 -1.39 17.11 -26.75
C TYR A 500 -2.25 18.31 -26.39
N LEU A 501 -2.77 18.29 -25.17
CA LEU A 501 -3.67 19.30 -24.61
C LEU A 501 -2.88 20.12 -23.60
N GLU A 502 -2.94 21.44 -23.73
CA GLU A 502 -2.20 22.39 -22.90
C GLU A 502 -3.14 23.48 -22.41
N THR A 503 -3.18 23.72 -21.10
CA THR A 503 -3.85 24.88 -20.47
C THR A 503 -2.83 25.80 -19.83
N GLU A 504 -3.18 27.07 -19.59
CA GLU A 504 -2.30 28.05 -18.93
C GLU A 504 -1.95 27.59 -17.49
N GLU A 505 -0.73 27.92 -17.02
CA GLU A 505 -0.23 27.44 -15.72
C GLU A 505 -0.90 28.12 -14.51
N ASP A 506 -1.53 29.28 -14.68
CA ASP A 506 -2.24 30.00 -13.60
C ASP A 506 -3.61 29.36 -13.25
N ASP A 507 -4.11 28.45 -14.09
CA ASP A 507 -5.32 27.66 -13.83
C ASP A 507 -5.08 26.38 -13.02
N ARG A 508 -3.87 26.22 -12.43
CA ARG A 508 -3.55 25.09 -11.54
C ARG A 508 -4.50 25.04 -10.35
N GLN A 509 -5.54 24.22 -10.44
CA GLN A 509 -6.35 23.87 -9.29
C GLN A 509 -5.67 22.76 -8.53
N ILE A 510 -5.18 23.05 -7.32
CA ILE A 510 -4.95 21.99 -6.34
C ILE A 510 -6.34 21.39 -6.06
N LEU A 511 -6.58 20.19 -6.57
CA LEU A 511 -7.84 19.49 -6.36
C LEU A 511 -7.92 19.03 -4.90
N THR A 512 -8.30 19.95 -4.03
CA THR A 512 -8.69 19.66 -2.65
C THR A 512 -10.21 19.59 -2.54
N PRO A 513 -10.75 18.76 -1.64
CA PRO A 513 -12.15 18.87 -1.27
C PRO A 513 -12.52 20.30 -0.84
N GLY A 514 -13.68 20.81 -1.23
CA GLY A 514 -14.15 22.13 -0.78
C GLY A 514 -14.94 22.95 -1.79
N ILE A 515 -15.54 22.33 -2.81
CA ILE A 515 -16.41 23.06 -3.75
C ILE A 515 -17.50 23.81 -2.95
N PRO A 516 -17.66 25.13 -3.13
CA PRO A 516 -18.64 25.88 -2.37
C PRO A 516 -20.05 25.32 -2.58
N ASP A 517 -20.80 25.29 -1.49
CA ASP A 517 -22.18 24.84 -1.40
C ASP A 517 -23.11 25.48 -2.46
N ALA A 518 -22.80 26.71 -2.91
CA ALA A 518 -23.55 27.48 -3.90
C ALA A 518 -23.21 27.10 -5.36
N ALA A 519 -22.11 26.39 -5.60
CA ALA A 519 -21.73 25.94 -6.95
C ALA A 519 -22.60 24.77 -7.43
N PHE A 520 -23.23 24.02 -6.52
CA PHE A 520 -24.14 22.92 -6.81
C PHE A 520 -25.55 23.45 -7.14
N ILE A 521 -26.18 22.86 -8.13
CA ILE A 521 -27.61 23.04 -8.42
C ILE A 521 -28.38 22.52 -7.20
N ARG A 522 -29.39 23.28 -6.77
CA ARG A 522 -30.29 22.94 -5.67
C ARG A 522 -31.72 22.90 -6.14
N GLN A 523 -32.54 22.08 -5.48
CA GLN A 523 -33.98 22.16 -5.61
C GLN A 523 -34.46 23.41 -4.84
N MET A 524 -35.03 24.37 -5.55
CA MET A 524 -35.69 25.51 -4.89
C MET A 524 -36.94 24.98 -4.19
N ALA A 525 -37.10 25.31 -2.91
CA ALA A 525 -38.39 25.14 -2.26
C ALA A 525 -39.35 26.14 -2.94
N GLU A 526 -40.45 25.66 -3.52
CA GLU A 526 -41.52 26.52 -4.00
C GLU A 526 -41.99 27.37 -2.81
N GLY A 527 -41.75 28.69 -2.86
CA GLY A 527 -42.14 29.61 -1.78
C GLY A 527 -41.23 30.81 -1.49
N ASN A 528 -40.18 31.10 -2.27
CA ASN A 528 -39.49 32.39 -2.17
C ASN A 528 -39.06 32.92 -3.54
N THR A 529 -40.00 33.58 -4.22
CA THR A 529 -39.67 34.55 -5.26
C THR A 529 -39.02 35.77 -4.60
N VAL A 530 -37.70 35.87 -4.71
CA VAL A 530 -37.04 37.18 -4.69
C VAL A 530 -36.49 37.37 -6.10
N ALA A 531 -37.16 38.23 -6.86
CA ALA A 531 -36.71 38.68 -8.16
C ALA A 531 -35.30 39.28 -8.01
N THR A 532 -34.34 38.72 -8.75
CA THR A 532 -33.10 39.40 -9.09
C THR A 532 -32.98 39.36 -10.60
N GLU A 533 -33.85 40.12 -11.28
CA GLU A 533 -33.56 40.61 -12.62
C GLU A 533 -32.54 41.74 -12.47
N GLY A 534 -31.29 41.45 -12.86
CA GLY A 534 -30.34 42.49 -13.20
C GLY A 534 -30.75 43.07 -14.54
N ASN A 535 -31.35 44.25 -14.55
CA ASN A 535 -31.46 45.06 -15.75
C ASN A 535 -30.52 46.26 -15.61
N ALA A 536 -29.45 46.24 -16.41
CA ALA A 536 -28.59 47.39 -16.61
C ALA A 536 -29.36 48.43 -17.42
N GLY A 537 -29.61 49.60 -16.83
CA GLY A 537 -30.33 50.69 -17.47
C GLY A 537 -29.98 52.02 -16.83
N THR A 538 -29.13 52.78 -17.51
CA THR A 538 -28.85 54.21 -17.33
C THR A 538 -30.10 55.05 -17.09
N THR A 539 -30.09 55.98 -16.14
CA THR A 539 -30.34 57.43 -16.36
C THR A 539 -30.40 58.23 -15.05
N GLU A 540 -30.14 59.52 -15.22
CA GLU A 540 -29.93 60.61 -14.28
C GLU A 540 -31.12 60.95 -13.39
N GLY A 541 -30.84 61.64 -12.27
CA GLY A 541 -31.59 62.85 -11.93
C GLY A 541 -32.50 62.84 -10.71
N SER A 542 -32.24 63.83 -9.85
CA SER A 542 -33.17 64.58 -8.99
C SER A 542 -33.34 64.15 -7.51
N SER A 543 -32.73 65.00 -6.67
CA SER A 543 -33.20 65.61 -5.42
C SER A 543 -34.48 65.08 -4.74
N GLY A 544 -34.36 64.77 -3.45
CA GLY A 544 -35.48 64.72 -2.52
C GLY A 544 -35.05 64.43 -1.08
N PHE A 545 -34.73 65.49 -0.33
CA PHE A 545 -34.60 65.44 1.14
C PHE A 545 -35.98 65.17 1.76
N GLY A 546 -36.08 64.24 2.72
CA GLY A 546 -37.33 63.95 3.42
C GLY A 546 -37.14 63.11 4.68
N THR A 547 -36.96 63.80 5.80
CA THR A 547 -37.42 63.54 7.18
C THR A 547 -37.53 62.11 7.74
N ILE A 548 -36.84 61.95 8.88
CA ILE A 548 -37.00 60.93 9.91
C ILE A 548 -38.33 61.14 10.65
N GLU A 549 -39.16 60.11 10.77
CA GLU A 549 -40.10 59.95 11.89
C GLU A 549 -40.06 58.53 12.45
N ASN A 550 -39.94 58.48 13.78
CA ASN A 550 -39.96 57.28 14.62
C ASN A 550 -41.40 56.78 14.82
N GLY A 551 -41.55 55.47 14.98
CA GLY A 551 -42.69 54.90 15.71
C GLY A 551 -43.23 53.61 15.11
N GLY A 552 -42.83 52.48 15.66
CA GLY A 552 -43.36 51.19 15.25
C GLY A 552 -42.77 50.04 16.05
N SER A 553 -43.34 49.79 17.23
CA SER A 553 -43.16 48.56 17.99
C SER A 553 -43.59 47.37 17.14
N HIS A 554 -42.63 46.69 16.51
CA HIS A 554 -42.87 45.39 15.89
C HIS A 554 -42.23 44.31 16.73
N SER A 555 -43.10 43.57 17.42
CA SER A 555 -42.83 42.22 17.91
C SER A 555 -42.24 41.41 16.76
N VAL A 556 -40.94 41.14 16.85
CA VAL A 556 -40.26 40.23 15.92
C VAL A 556 -40.73 38.82 16.26
N SER A 557 -41.69 38.33 15.49
CA SER A 557 -41.98 36.91 15.38
C SER A 557 -40.69 36.22 14.96
N ILE A 558 -40.13 35.41 15.86
CA ILE A 558 -39.00 34.53 15.54
C ILE A 558 -39.56 33.45 14.62
N GLU A 559 -39.46 33.65 13.30
CA GLU A 559 -39.70 32.58 12.34
C GLU A 559 -38.56 31.57 12.43
N SER A 560 -38.90 30.39 12.95
CA SER A 560 -38.08 29.17 12.97
C SER A 560 -37.90 28.63 11.54
N GLY A 561 -36.94 29.22 10.80
CA GLY A 561 -36.63 28.86 9.43
C GLY A 561 -35.45 27.87 9.28
N SER A 562 -35.80 26.63 8.94
CA SER A 562 -34.98 25.58 8.27
C SER A 562 -33.97 24.81 9.14
N SER A 563 -34.50 23.82 9.86
CA SER A 563 -33.78 22.68 10.45
C SER A 563 -33.52 21.57 9.44
N CYS A 564 -32.47 20.77 9.64
CA CYS A 564 -32.19 19.54 8.88
C CYS A 564 -33.09 18.36 9.29
N LEU A 565 -34.24 18.61 9.91
CA LEU A 565 -35.18 17.59 10.38
C LEU A 565 -36.18 17.21 9.28
N ALA A 566 -36.45 15.92 9.17
CA ALA A 566 -37.77 15.49 8.73
C ALA A 566 -38.82 16.15 9.66
N PRO A 567 -39.85 16.83 9.14
CA PRO A 567 -40.96 17.25 9.96
C PRO A 567 -41.93 16.09 10.13
N PHE A 568 -42.47 15.96 11.34
CA PHE A 568 -43.85 15.50 11.47
C PHE A 568 -44.76 16.49 10.72
N GLU A 569 -45.66 15.92 9.92
CA GLU A 569 -46.92 16.45 9.36
C GLU A 569 -46.97 17.12 7.97
N THR A 570 -47.86 16.50 7.17
CA THR A 570 -48.67 17.02 6.06
C THR A 570 -47.98 17.58 4.80
N GLY A 571 -47.96 16.76 3.75
CA GLY A 571 -48.22 17.19 2.36
C GLY A 571 -47.11 17.89 1.54
N GLY A 572 -45.97 18.30 2.12
CA GLY A 572 -44.88 18.98 1.38
C GLY A 572 -43.78 18.04 0.87
N ARG A 573 -43.33 18.20 -0.39
CA ARG A 573 -42.18 17.45 -0.95
C ARG A 573 -40.90 17.70 -0.13
N ARG A 574 -40.26 16.64 0.36
CA ARG A 574 -39.02 16.67 1.15
C ARG A 574 -37.85 17.07 0.25
N THR A 575 -37.20 18.21 0.52
CA THR A 575 -36.03 18.69 -0.25
C THR A 575 -34.91 17.65 -0.32
N VAL A 576 -34.26 17.51 -1.47
CA VAL A 576 -33.11 16.59 -1.64
C VAL A 576 -31.95 17.02 -0.73
N PRO A 577 -31.43 16.11 0.13
CA PRO A 577 -30.36 16.44 1.07
C PRO A 577 -29.01 16.70 0.37
N MET A 578 -28.17 17.50 1.02
CA MET A 578 -26.80 17.79 0.57
C MET A 578 -25.85 17.87 1.76
N THR A 579 -24.77 17.09 1.71
CA THR A 579 -23.65 17.19 2.65
C THR A 579 -22.97 18.55 2.48
N LYS A 580 -22.87 19.32 3.57
CA LYS A 580 -22.27 20.66 3.56
C LYS A 580 -20.76 20.61 3.30
N ALA A 581 -20.23 21.66 2.67
CA ALA A 581 -18.82 21.76 2.27
C ALA A 581 -17.82 21.33 3.37
N GLU A 582 -17.98 21.78 4.61
CA GLU A 582 -17.07 21.46 5.72
C GLU A 582 -17.11 19.97 6.10
N ILE A 583 -18.30 19.38 6.14
CA ILE A 583 -18.49 17.96 6.44
C ILE A 583 -17.96 17.10 5.30
N ARG A 584 -18.24 17.49 4.06
CA ARG A 584 -17.77 16.80 2.86
C ARG A 584 -16.25 16.84 2.75
N MET A 585 -15.63 17.98 3.03
CA MET A 585 -14.17 18.13 3.04
C MET A 585 -13.54 17.15 4.03
N LEU A 586 -14.03 17.13 5.27
CA LEU A 586 -13.52 16.23 6.29
C LEU A 586 -13.77 14.76 5.92
N ALA A 587 -14.94 14.41 5.38
CA ALA A 587 -15.25 13.05 4.96
C ALA A 587 -14.29 12.54 3.88
N LEU A 588 -14.04 13.34 2.85
CA LEU A 588 -13.11 13.00 1.77
C LEU A 588 -11.66 12.93 2.25
N CYS A 589 -11.25 13.81 3.17
CA CYS A 589 -9.95 13.69 3.83
C CYS A 589 -9.87 12.39 4.64
N LYS A 590 -10.86 12.06 5.46
CA LYS A 590 -10.87 10.81 6.24
C LYS A 590 -10.92 9.57 5.35
N LEU A 591 -11.48 9.65 4.14
CA LEU A 591 -11.46 8.54 3.17
C LEU A 591 -10.06 8.25 2.60
N HIS A 592 -9.12 9.19 2.60
CA HIS A 592 -7.79 9.02 1.97
C HIS A 592 -7.88 8.47 0.53
N LEU A 593 -8.77 9.04 -0.28
CA LEU A 593 -9.00 8.58 -1.65
C LEU A 593 -7.70 8.60 -2.47
N THR A 594 -7.49 7.53 -3.23
CA THR A 594 -6.39 7.41 -4.19
C THR A 594 -6.88 7.69 -5.61
N GLU A 595 -5.97 8.05 -6.52
CA GLU A 595 -6.33 8.36 -7.91
C GLU A 595 -7.08 7.23 -8.61
N ARG A 596 -6.80 5.98 -8.24
CA ARG A 596 -7.37 4.76 -8.83
C ARG A 596 -8.50 4.15 -7.98
N ALA A 597 -9.02 4.89 -7.01
CA ALA A 597 -10.03 4.37 -6.12
C ALA A 597 -11.29 3.96 -6.89
N VAL A 598 -11.84 2.79 -6.53
CA VAL A 598 -13.24 2.43 -6.76
C VAL A 598 -14.00 2.92 -5.53
N PHE A 599 -14.75 4.00 -5.69
CA PHE A 599 -15.43 4.70 -4.60
C PHE A 599 -16.95 4.55 -4.73
N TYR A 600 -17.62 4.17 -3.65
CA TYR A 600 -19.09 4.18 -3.58
C TYR A 600 -19.57 5.34 -2.73
N ASP A 601 -20.59 6.04 -3.21
CA ASP A 601 -21.37 7.01 -2.45
C ASP A 601 -22.79 6.46 -2.27
N ILE A 602 -23.12 6.04 -1.05
CA ILE A 602 -24.41 5.40 -0.73
C ILE A 602 -25.33 6.44 -0.10
N GLY A 603 -26.47 6.69 -0.76
CA GLY A 603 -27.37 7.79 -0.43
C GLY A 603 -26.87 9.11 -0.99
N GLY A 604 -26.52 9.12 -2.28
CA GLY A 604 -25.81 10.24 -2.91
C GLY A 604 -26.56 11.57 -2.91
N GLY A 605 -27.89 11.58 -2.79
CA GLY A 605 -28.70 12.79 -2.71
C GLY A 605 -28.44 13.73 -3.90
N SER A 606 -27.94 14.93 -3.62
CA SER A 606 -27.56 15.91 -4.66
C SER A 606 -26.27 15.57 -5.45
N GLY A 607 -25.52 14.54 -5.03
CA GLY A 607 -24.25 14.12 -5.64
C GLY A 607 -23.03 14.90 -5.15
N SER A 608 -23.17 15.75 -4.13
CA SER A 608 -22.08 16.65 -3.74
C SER A 608 -20.79 15.92 -3.34
N VAL A 609 -20.89 14.82 -2.59
CA VAL A 609 -19.75 13.98 -2.21
C VAL A 609 -19.19 13.23 -3.42
N SER A 610 -20.06 12.60 -4.21
CA SER A 610 -19.66 11.85 -5.40
C SER A 610 -18.93 12.70 -6.44
N ILE A 611 -19.33 13.96 -6.65
CA ILE A 611 -18.68 14.91 -7.57
C ILE A 611 -17.28 15.27 -7.10
N GLU A 612 -17.12 15.61 -5.83
CA GLU A 612 -15.80 15.93 -5.30
C GLU A 612 -14.87 14.70 -5.30
N ALA A 613 -15.39 13.53 -4.95
CA ALA A 613 -14.65 12.27 -5.08
C ALA A 613 -14.25 11.97 -6.54
N ALA A 614 -15.13 12.24 -7.51
CA ALA A 614 -14.86 12.01 -8.92
C ALA A 614 -13.69 12.87 -9.44
N ARG A 615 -13.55 14.09 -8.94
CA ARG A 615 -12.40 14.97 -9.26
C ARG A 615 -11.09 14.49 -8.63
N LEU A 616 -11.15 13.88 -7.44
CA LEU A 616 -9.96 13.35 -6.76
C LEU A 616 -9.48 12.02 -7.37
N CYS A 617 -10.41 11.16 -7.75
CA CYS A 617 -10.16 9.82 -8.30
C CYS A 617 -9.97 9.84 -9.83
N THR A 618 -9.02 10.63 -10.34
CA THR A 618 -8.85 10.89 -11.78
C THR A 618 -8.67 9.64 -12.64
N ASP A 619 -8.03 8.59 -12.12
CA ASP A 619 -7.83 7.30 -12.81
C ASP A 619 -8.78 6.20 -12.29
N GLY A 620 -9.69 6.55 -11.39
CA GLY A 620 -10.61 5.66 -10.68
C GLY A 620 -12.05 5.77 -11.16
N ARG A 621 -12.98 5.19 -10.41
CA ARG A 621 -14.42 5.27 -10.68
C ARG A 621 -15.22 5.54 -9.43
N VAL A 622 -16.22 6.39 -9.57
CA VAL A 622 -17.19 6.70 -8.52
C VAL A 622 -18.53 6.14 -8.91
N TYR A 623 -19.19 5.44 -7.99
CA TYR A 623 -20.55 4.94 -8.14
C TYR A 623 -21.41 5.60 -7.07
N SER A 624 -22.38 6.40 -7.49
CA SER A 624 -23.35 6.99 -6.57
C SER A 624 -24.67 6.25 -6.62
N VAL A 625 -25.05 5.63 -5.51
CA VAL A 625 -26.29 4.86 -5.36
C VAL A 625 -27.37 5.75 -4.74
N GLU A 626 -28.49 5.87 -5.42
CA GLU A 626 -29.65 6.67 -4.98
C GLU A 626 -30.96 6.06 -5.50
N GLN A 627 -32.02 6.11 -4.69
CA GLN A 627 -33.33 5.52 -5.02
C GLN A 627 -34.38 6.59 -5.37
N ARG A 628 -34.24 7.81 -4.82
CA ARG A 628 -35.23 8.86 -4.99
C ARG A 628 -35.12 9.51 -6.37
N ALA A 629 -36.23 9.55 -7.11
CA ALA A 629 -36.28 10.11 -8.46
C ALA A 629 -35.83 11.58 -8.52
N ASP A 630 -36.30 12.42 -7.59
CA ASP A 630 -35.94 13.84 -7.52
C ASP A 630 -34.44 14.06 -7.21
N ALA A 631 -33.86 13.21 -6.37
CA ALA A 631 -32.44 13.20 -6.07
C ALA A 631 -31.61 12.73 -7.26
N LEU A 632 -32.02 11.66 -7.95
CA LEU A 632 -31.37 11.17 -9.17
C LEU A 632 -31.32 12.25 -10.26
N ASP A 633 -32.40 13.00 -10.46
CA ASP A 633 -32.45 14.08 -11.44
C ASP A 633 -31.54 15.26 -11.05
N LEU A 634 -31.48 15.60 -9.76
CA LEU A 634 -30.56 16.62 -9.27
C LEU A 634 -29.09 16.18 -9.42
N LEU A 635 -28.80 14.92 -9.10
CA LEU A 635 -27.48 14.31 -9.20
C LEU A 635 -27.00 14.29 -10.65
N ARG A 636 -27.86 13.91 -11.61
CA ARG A 636 -27.57 13.98 -13.06
C ARG A 636 -27.16 15.38 -13.50
N ARG A 637 -27.98 16.39 -13.16
CA ARG A 637 -27.70 17.78 -13.52
C ARG A 637 -26.40 18.30 -12.90
N ASN A 638 -26.11 17.93 -11.66
CA ASN A 638 -24.84 18.28 -11.03
C ASN A 638 -23.66 17.54 -11.68
N LYS A 639 -23.78 16.24 -11.97
CA LYS A 639 -22.76 15.49 -12.73
C LYS A 639 -22.44 16.16 -14.06
N GLU A 640 -23.47 16.55 -14.81
CA GLU A 640 -23.33 17.27 -16.08
C GLU A 640 -22.65 18.64 -15.87
N ARG A 641 -23.10 19.43 -14.89
CA ARG A 641 -22.52 20.74 -14.58
C ARG A 641 -21.02 20.70 -14.30
N PHE A 642 -20.54 19.66 -13.62
CA PHE A 642 -19.14 19.51 -13.23
C PHE A 642 -18.34 18.58 -14.16
N CYS A 643 -18.92 18.12 -15.28
CA CYS A 643 -18.27 17.25 -16.28
C CYS A 643 -17.58 16.00 -15.66
N CYS A 644 -18.22 15.37 -14.66
CA CYS A 644 -17.65 14.21 -13.95
C CYS A 644 -17.89 12.89 -14.72
N GLU A 645 -17.02 12.59 -15.66
CA GLU A 645 -17.13 11.42 -16.57
C GLU A 645 -16.98 10.07 -15.85
N ASN A 646 -16.14 10.01 -14.82
CA ASN A 646 -15.88 8.82 -14.01
C ASN A 646 -16.92 8.58 -12.90
N LEU A 647 -17.99 9.39 -12.84
CA LEU A 647 -19.12 9.22 -11.94
C LEU A 647 -20.25 8.44 -12.63
N GLU A 648 -20.56 7.26 -12.13
CA GLU A 648 -21.68 6.44 -12.56
C GLU A 648 -22.84 6.55 -11.55
N ILE A 649 -24.04 6.80 -12.06
CA ILE A 649 -25.25 6.98 -11.25
C ILE A 649 -26.02 5.66 -11.27
N VAL A 650 -26.17 5.04 -10.11
CA VAL A 650 -26.81 3.74 -9.95
C VAL A 650 -28.16 3.96 -9.29
N ALA A 651 -29.23 3.91 -10.08
CA ALA A 651 -30.59 4.01 -9.57
C ALA A 651 -31.00 2.70 -8.87
N GLY A 652 -31.27 2.76 -7.58
CA GLY A 652 -31.67 1.59 -6.79
C GLY A 652 -31.36 1.71 -5.32
N THR A 653 -31.67 0.65 -4.57
CA THR A 653 -31.43 0.57 -3.13
C THR A 653 -30.15 -0.19 -2.83
N ALA A 654 -29.41 0.25 -1.80
CA ALA A 654 -28.35 -0.56 -1.22
C ALA A 654 -28.97 -1.50 -0.17
N PRO A 655 -28.53 -2.77 -0.07
CA PRO A 655 -27.34 -3.35 -0.71
C PRO A 655 -27.54 -3.88 -2.14
N GLU A 656 -28.77 -4.00 -2.64
CA GLU A 656 -29.09 -4.74 -3.88
C GLU A 656 -28.36 -4.16 -5.11
N ALA A 657 -28.34 -2.84 -5.22
CA ALA A 657 -27.64 -2.11 -6.28
C ALA A 657 -26.12 -2.30 -6.25
N LEU A 658 -25.54 -2.70 -5.11
CA LEU A 658 -24.09 -2.88 -4.97
C LEU A 658 -23.61 -4.21 -5.56
N ALA A 659 -24.50 -5.19 -5.75
CA ALA A 659 -24.14 -6.56 -6.11
C ALA A 659 -23.36 -6.65 -7.43
N LEU A 660 -23.77 -5.89 -8.45
CA LEU A 660 -23.16 -5.88 -9.78
C LEU A 660 -21.96 -4.92 -9.92
N LEU A 661 -21.69 -4.12 -8.90
CA LEU A 661 -20.62 -3.12 -8.94
C LEU A 661 -19.23 -3.74 -8.63
N PRO A 662 -18.13 -3.24 -9.22
CA PRO A 662 -16.77 -3.73 -8.98
C PRO A 662 -16.34 -3.59 -7.52
N ALA A 663 -15.53 -4.50 -6.98
CA ALA A 663 -15.13 -4.46 -5.57
C ALA A 663 -14.65 -3.06 -5.11
N PRO A 664 -15.29 -2.44 -4.09
CA PRO A 664 -14.96 -1.08 -3.69
C PRO A 664 -13.65 -1.04 -2.92
N THR A 665 -12.87 0.01 -3.17
CA THR A 665 -11.72 0.36 -2.31
C THR A 665 -12.13 1.30 -1.17
N HIS A 666 -13.11 2.16 -1.43
CA HIS A 666 -13.56 3.21 -0.52
C HIS A 666 -15.09 3.32 -0.59
N VAL A 667 -15.73 3.59 0.55
CA VAL A 667 -17.19 3.77 0.62
C VAL A 667 -17.55 4.93 1.54
N PHE A 668 -18.40 5.82 1.06
CA PHE A 668 -19.10 6.81 1.87
C PHE A 668 -20.56 6.38 2.05
N ILE A 669 -21.07 6.49 3.27
CA ILE A 669 -22.47 6.21 3.60
C ILE A 669 -23.10 7.46 4.20
N GLY A 670 -23.89 8.16 3.39
CA GLY A 670 -24.69 9.32 3.80
C GLY A 670 -26.10 8.97 4.24
N GLY A 671 -26.64 7.83 3.76
CA GLY A 671 -27.94 7.30 4.16
C GLY A 671 -28.03 5.78 3.96
N SER A 672 -28.59 5.08 4.95
CA SER A 672 -28.72 3.61 4.95
C SER A 672 -30.15 3.10 4.79
N ASP A 673 -31.16 3.97 4.99
CA ASP A 673 -32.59 3.61 5.07
C ASP A 673 -32.86 2.43 6.03
N GLY A 674 -32.09 2.36 7.13
CA GLY A 674 -32.19 1.30 8.14
C GLY A 674 -31.56 -0.05 7.75
N LYS A 675 -30.87 -0.13 6.60
CA LYS A 675 -30.17 -1.32 6.11
C LYS A 675 -28.65 -1.26 6.32
N LEU A 676 -28.15 -0.50 7.30
CA LEU A 676 -26.71 -0.24 7.42
C LEU A 676 -25.89 -1.53 7.57
N MET A 677 -26.38 -2.49 8.36
CA MET A 677 -25.72 -3.77 8.56
C MET A 677 -25.49 -4.52 7.24
N GLU A 678 -26.54 -4.64 6.43
CA GLU A 678 -26.52 -5.41 5.18
C GLU A 678 -25.58 -4.74 4.16
N ILE A 679 -25.57 -3.41 4.14
CA ILE A 679 -24.66 -2.61 3.32
C ILE A 679 -23.22 -2.89 3.71
N LEU A 680 -22.88 -2.79 5.00
CA LEU A 680 -21.54 -3.04 5.50
C LEU A 680 -21.09 -4.48 5.20
N GLN A 681 -21.96 -5.47 5.42
CA GLN A 681 -21.68 -6.87 5.10
C GLN A 681 -21.38 -7.08 3.61
N THR A 682 -22.22 -6.51 2.73
CA THR A 682 -22.05 -6.63 1.27
C THR A 682 -20.74 -6.01 0.79
N VAL A 683 -20.43 -4.82 1.29
CA VAL A 683 -19.19 -4.10 0.95
C VAL A 683 -17.95 -4.86 1.45
N MET A 684 -17.99 -5.36 2.69
CA MET A 684 -16.87 -6.12 3.27
C MET A 684 -16.66 -7.49 2.62
N GLN A 685 -17.74 -8.15 2.21
CA GLN A 685 -17.64 -9.40 1.46
C GLN A 685 -16.92 -9.19 0.13
N LYS A 686 -17.17 -8.06 -0.54
CA LYS A 686 -16.49 -7.70 -1.79
C LYS A 686 -15.02 -7.31 -1.57
N ASN A 687 -14.73 -6.56 -0.51
CA ASN A 687 -13.35 -6.19 -0.16
C ASN A 687 -13.19 -6.04 1.35
N LYS A 688 -12.39 -6.92 1.96
CA LYS A 688 -12.10 -6.88 3.41
C LYS A 688 -11.22 -5.70 3.84
N ASN A 689 -10.51 -5.08 2.91
CA ASN A 689 -9.62 -3.93 3.16
C ASN A 689 -10.26 -2.60 2.74
N VAL A 690 -11.57 -2.59 2.52
CA VAL A 690 -12.30 -1.38 2.16
C VAL A 690 -12.24 -0.34 3.29
N ARG A 691 -12.03 0.92 2.92
CA ARG A 691 -12.10 2.06 3.85
C ARG A 691 -13.47 2.72 3.76
N ILE A 692 -14.14 2.88 4.90
CA ILE A 692 -15.52 3.33 4.98
C ILE A 692 -15.59 4.59 5.83
N VAL A 693 -16.32 5.60 5.36
CA VAL A 693 -16.74 6.76 6.15
C VAL A 693 -18.25 6.81 6.19
N ILE A 694 -18.82 6.92 7.38
CA ILE A 694 -20.26 7.01 7.63
C ILE A 694 -20.54 8.34 8.30
N THR A 695 -21.56 9.06 7.82
CA THR A 695 -22.04 10.28 8.48
C THR A 695 -23.46 10.08 8.98
N CYS A 696 -23.74 10.51 10.21
CA CYS A 696 -25.09 10.50 10.76
C CYS A 696 -25.33 11.72 11.67
N VAL A 697 -26.60 12.14 11.73
CA VAL A 697 -27.05 13.29 12.54
C VAL A 697 -27.92 12.83 13.70
N THR A 698 -28.71 11.77 13.50
CA THR A 698 -29.64 11.24 14.49
C THR A 698 -28.95 10.23 15.42
N LEU A 699 -29.44 10.16 16.67
CA LEU A 699 -28.93 9.20 17.65
C LEU A 699 -29.29 7.76 17.27
N GLU A 700 -30.43 7.55 16.61
CA GLU A 700 -30.90 6.26 16.12
C GLU A 700 -29.91 5.66 15.11
N THR A 701 -29.46 6.46 14.14
CA THR A 701 -28.47 6.00 13.16
C THR A 701 -27.10 5.79 13.81
N LEU A 702 -26.71 6.62 14.79
CA LEU A 702 -25.48 6.37 15.55
C LEU A 702 -25.55 5.05 16.34
N ALA A 703 -26.69 4.74 16.95
CA ALA A 703 -26.90 3.47 17.65
C ALA A 703 -26.89 2.27 16.68
N GLU A 704 -27.46 2.43 15.49
CA GLU A 704 -27.40 1.43 14.40
C GLU A 704 -25.94 1.17 13.98
N VAL A 705 -25.14 2.22 13.78
CA VAL A 705 -23.70 2.13 13.48
C VAL A 705 -22.98 1.39 14.61
N GLN A 706 -23.20 1.76 15.86
CA GLN A 706 -22.56 1.12 17.01
C GLN A 706 -22.91 -0.38 17.10
N LYS A 707 -24.18 -0.73 16.86
CA LYS A 707 -24.64 -2.13 16.80
C LYS A 707 -23.96 -2.88 15.65
N ALA A 708 -23.87 -2.27 14.48
CA ALA A 708 -23.23 -2.86 13.31
C ALA A 708 -21.74 -3.12 13.53
N LEU A 709 -21.01 -2.14 14.04
CA LEU A 709 -19.59 -2.26 14.35
C LEU A 709 -19.32 -3.30 15.44
N THR A 710 -20.20 -3.44 16.43
CA THR A 710 -20.06 -4.46 17.48
C THR A 710 -20.22 -5.88 16.93
N GLN A 711 -21.18 -6.10 16.02
CA GLN A 711 -21.42 -7.43 15.43
C GLN A 711 -20.34 -7.82 14.42
N ILE A 712 -19.89 -6.85 13.61
CA ILE A 712 -18.82 -7.02 12.62
C ILE A 712 -17.42 -7.10 13.28
N GLY A 713 -17.27 -6.53 14.48
CA GLY A 713 -16.00 -6.42 15.22
C GLY A 713 -15.29 -7.73 15.57
N LYS A 714 -15.91 -8.91 15.36
CA LYS A 714 -15.22 -10.20 15.46
C LYS A 714 -14.24 -10.47 14.30
N ASP A 715 -14.49 -9.87 13.13
CA ASP A 715 -13.64 -9.93 11.95
C ASP A 715 -12.72 -8.68 11.82
N TRP A 716 -13.13 -7.54 12.38
CA TRP A 716 -12.40 -6.26 12.36
C TRP A 716 -11.34 -6.12 13.48
N ARG A 717 -10.69 -7.22 13.90
CA ARG A 717 -10.01 -7.48 15.20
C ARG A 717 -8.98 -6.47 15.78
N LYS A 718 -8.84 -5.24 15.32
CA LYS A 718 -8.08 -4.18 16.01
C LYS A 718 -8.98 -2.95 16.22
N LYS A 719 -9.30 -2.64 17.48
CA LYS A 719 -10.04 -1.43 17.89
C LYS A 719 -9.43 -0.13 17.35
N ASP A 720 -8.15 -0.15 17.02
CA ASP A 720 -7.38 0.99 16.49
C ASP A 720 -7.75 1.39 15.05
N ARG A 721 -8.70 0.70 14.40
CA ARG A 721 -9.17 0.98 13.03
C ARG A 721 -10.54 1.65 12.94
N ILE A 722 -11.13 2.02 14.07
CA ILE A 722 -12.41 2.73 14.13
C ILE A 722 -12.19 4.07 14.83
N GLU A 723 -12.49 5.15 14.12
CA GLU A 723 -12.46 6.50 14.65
C GLU A 723 -13.88 7.07 14.62
N ILE A 724 -14.32 7.66 15.73
CA ILE A 724 -15.62 8.34 15.82
C ILE A 724 -15.35 9.77 16.28
N ILE A 725 -15.82 10.74 15.50
CA ILE A 725 -15.75 12.16 15.82
C ILE A 725 -17.13 12.79 15.70
N GLN A 726 -17.34 13.88 16.43
CA GLN A 726 -18.48 14.77 16.26
C GLN A 726 -17.99 16.11 15.74
N VAL A 727 -18.65 16.63 14.71
CA VAL A 727 -18.26 17.87 14.03
C VAL A 727 -19.38 18.88 14.19
N ALA A 728 -19.08 20.01 14.83
CA ALA A 728 -19.98 21.14 14.97
C ALA A 728 -19.43 22.34 14.20
N VAL A 729 -20.24 22.89 13.29
CA VAL A 729 -19.84 24.01 12.42
C VAL A 729 -20.75 25.20 12.68
N THR A 730 -20.17 26.38 12.86
CA THR A 730 -20.90 27.64 13.01
C THR A 730 -20.41 28.63 11.96
N LYS A 731 -21.32 29.21 11.16
CA LYS A 731 -20.97 30.17 10.11
C LYS A 731 -21.60 31.52 10.35
N ALA A 732 -20.86 32.58 10.04
CA ALA A 732 -21.42 33.92 9.96
C ALA A 732 -22.30 34.05 8.71
N ARG A 733 -23.46 34.69 8.86
CA ARG A 733 -24.32 35.12 7.75
C ARG A 733 -24.56 36.61 7.89
N ALA A 734 -24.50 37.34 6.76
CA ALA A 734 -24.87 38.74 6.73
C ALA A 734 -26.34 38.93 7.11
N ALA A 735 -26.61 39.88 7.99
CA ALA A 735 -27.92 40.35 8.42
C ALA A 735 -27.89 41.88 8.38
N GLY A 736 -28.18 42.45 7.20
CA GLY A 736 -27.95 43.86 6.91
C GLY A 736 -26.46 44.20 6.99
N ARG A 737 -26.09 45.17 7.84
CA ARG A 737 -24.70 45.57 8.09
C ARG A 737 -23.94 44.70 9.11
N TYR A 738 -24.61 43.71 9.72
CA TYR A 738 -24.05 42.87 10.76
C TYR A 738 -23.81 41.45 10.26
N HIS A 739 -22.99 40.69 11.00
CA HIS A 739 -22.78 39.27 10.78
C HIS A 739 -23.29 38.51 12.00
N LEU A 740 -24.26 37.62 11.79
CA LEU A 740 -24.80 36.75 12.84
C LEU A 740 -24.28 35.34 12.65
N PHE A 741 -23.82 34.72 13.73
CA PHE A 741 -23.44 33.32 13.72
C PHE A 741 -24.68 32.42 13.69
N ARG A 742 -24.67 31.45 12.78
CA ARG A 742 -25.67 30.37 12.69
C ARG A 742 -24.95 29.04 12.86
N ALA A 743 -25.27 28.34 13.94
CA ALA A 743 -24.82 26.97 14.16
C ALA A 743 -25.53 26.02 13.18
N GLN A 744 -24.79 25.04 12.68
CA GLN A 744 -25.32 23.90 11.93
C GLN A 744 -25.52 22.71 12.88
N ASP A 745 -26.41 21.79 12.50
CA ASP A 745 -26.63 20.57 13.26
C ASP A 745 -25.32 19.76 13.34
N PRO A 746 -24.90 19.29 14.54
CA PRO A 746 -23.71 18.47 14.68
C PRO A 746 -23.82 17.18 13.89
N VAL A 747 -22.73 16.79 13.23
CA VAL A 747 -22.65 15.54 12.45
C VAL A 747 -21.65 14.61 13.11
N PHE A 748 -22.08 13.38 13.39
CA PHE A 748 -21.17 12.30 13.75
C PHE A 748 -20.54 11.72 12.48
N MET A 749 -19.23 11.53 12.52
CA MET A 749 -18.48 10.90 11.44
C MET A 749 -17.71 9.72 12.00
N ILE A 750 -17.94 8.57 11.38
CA ILE A 750 -17.34 7.31 11.77
C ILE A 750 -16.47 6.83 10.62
N THR A 751 -15.20 6.60 10.90
CA THR A 751 -14.22 6.09 9.93
C THR A 751 -13.83 4.68 10.31
N VAL A 752 -13.84 3.77 9.34
CA VAL A 752 -13.59 2.34 9.52
C VAL A 752 -12.63 1.92 8.41
N GLY A 753 -11.42 1.49 8.72
CA GLY A 753 -10.42 1.15 7.68
C GLY A 753 -9.01 1.05 8.19
#